data_AF-A0A7K2YTY0-F1
#
_entry.id   AF-A0A7K2YTY0-F1
#
_cell.length_a   1.000
_cell.length_b   1.000
_cell.length_c   1.000
_cell.angle_alpha   90.00
_cell.angle_beta   90.00
_cell.angle_gamma   90.00
#
_symmetry.space_group_name_H-M   'P 1'
#
loop_
_entity.id
_entity.type
_entity.pdbx_description
1 polymer ?
#
loop_
_entity_poly.entity_id
_entity_poly.type
_entity_poly.pdbx_seq_one_letter_code
_entity_poly.pdbx_strand_id
1 'polypeptide(L)'
;MVRQPRSRSVDWLWWATSSGELRPFLDHPDHDQQEVAREKSAVAVQLARLGDPLMDCLTEIAPNVLADAVWRLPNPTRTDTLRALRVPPARRPTATIAMHALNRLRRQTPSVRGYTAQVVTLPVLRVLLPTTLDTDSDELDGEILESLKTTTLTPDLVRLTALADWGFSCQAAALLRLALTEADLALPAWPADVIADIAAACRRFEDFCRDRMCGVTDPPSPLRTFDEALGHARAAADSVAAAVAAGRVPEEADLAILARVGPAAAEARGAVATLTGTDVDTLPEDRPGLADAITAHEAAVHARELAALARIRGLAGPATQTSALAELRRLAEELTDHDERWDAAERRCVVALVDLATLIDTIAADRDDGVDELAENVRPYLPDPTVVNAALRGRLAWGKALRSEGGGIEVEVGAAGAGAGGPHEAAETSGGGSASPGADVAADGGLGAGAYGGDPSVAEGAAQANGDGAEDGLATGSGDAADGRAGVAGSGAGSGVSGSGSGGSGSGSSGLGTVSVGVSGAVDGADAGADSGGVAAGVVAPDTSGAASGAASSEGRASLSSDGEPAESGQVGAGGVGGVGGEAGEASAGGEGSEDADAVAATAAAAADALGALIGRGDYAAAYPLTVAEPGRAAALRALAYATSARSDTGALAMSLRDELDGMAMREPSHDRATQLLIVAAAARAAVLCGHSTYGLLQEAASGLGDLPAVAALAKRVAAGSAQGLLGGTRNLGAMQALAEAEASAQACADAAAEALLHPRNLRFPRATSIAQLWWRPDDGLLGRLLRQAADNDRRVLDEVAEAQRRLTKHHELENRLAAVDEEFRHGKGHRLEGPARRRLLEYARESVETVGHWVDATRKVAETEADAEAWIAGPLTDLRHALLADRVDAERELARVVARTGDPITAGAAKAAADSLTATLNLLDGFPLTGPEPAPETVLAAAPTDSIAPVDRVVSADAATAGGSAASGSPVIAGASEVSETSGSHEDTGATEVTGATGVVEGDPESTAGGGGEGGALGGGRGIG
;
A
#
# COMPACT_ATOMS: atom_id res chain seq x y z
N MET A 1 4.37 12.47 52.76
CA MET A 1 4.93 12.39 51.40
C MET A 1 4.77 13.74 50.73
N VAL A 2 5.86 14.45 50.43
CA VAL A 2 5.83 15.65 49.58
C VAL A 2 6.00 15.19 48.13
N ARG A 3 5.04 15.49 47.25
CA ARG A 3 5.25 15.30 45.81
C ARG A 3 6.28 16.33 45.33
N GLN A 4 7.45 15.87 44.86
CA GLN A 4 8.34 16.75 44.11
C GLN A 4 7.63 17.24 42.84
N PRO A 5 7.80 18.52 42.44
CA PRO A 5 7.34 18.97 41.14
C PRO A 5 8.18 18.26 40.05
N ARG A 6 7.52 17.63 39.08
CA ARG A 6 8.20 17.18 37.85
C ARG A 6 8.75 18.41 37.13
N SER A 7 9.99 18.35 36.66
CA SER A 7 10.57 19.43 35.87
C SER A 7 9.96 19.43 34.47
N ARG A 8 9.67 20.62 33.92
CA ARG A 8 9.00 20.78 32.62
C ARG A 8 9.71 20.11 31.45
N SER A 9 11.03 19.92 31.55
CA SER A 9 11.86 19.15 30.62
C SER A 9 11.39 17.70 30.43
N VAL A 10 10.84 17.08 31.48
CA VAL A 10 10.35 15.69 31.42
C VAL A 10 9.06 15.59 30.61
N ASP A 11 8.17 16.60 30.68
CA ASP A 11 6.91 16.59 29.94
C ASP A 11 7.11 16.88 28.43
N TRP A 12 8.19 17.58 28.05
CA TRP A 12 8.64 17.71 26.65
C TRP A 12 9.29 16.42 26.15
N LEU A 13 10.24 15.86 26.91
CA LEU A 13 10.84 14.55 26.59
C LEU A 13 9.74 13.49 26.41
N TRP A 14 8.72 13.48 27.27
CA TRP A 14 7.57 12.57 27.16
C TRP A 14 6.69 12.82 25.93
N TRP A 15 6.71 13.99 25.28
CA TRP A 15 6.12 14.07 23.94
C TRP A 15 7.07 13.47 22.90
N ALA A 16 8.34 13.85 22.90
CA ALA A 16 9.34 13.40 21.93
C ALA A 16 9.66 11.89 22.01
N THR A 17 9.39 11.23 23.15
CA THR A 17 9.55 9.78 23.35
C THR A 17 8.25 9.04 23.68
N SER A 18 7.11 9.72 23.79
CA SER A 18 5.82 9.09 24.10
C SER A 18 4.64 9.83 23.43
N SER A 19 4.77 10.09 22.12
CA SER A 19 3.70 10.47 21.19
C SER A 19 2.52 9.48 21.10
N GLY A 20 2.57 8.38 21.86
CA GLY A 20 1.73 7.19 21.70
C GLY A 20 2.44 6.08 20.93
N GLU A 21 3.36 6.44 20.03
CA GLU A 21 3.91 5.52 19.01
C GLU A 21 5.13 4.73 19.50
N LEU A 22 6.12 5.40 20.10
CA LEU A 22 7.41 4.80 20.43
C LEU A 22 7.35 3.70 21.50
N ARG A 23 6.30 3.65 22.32
CA ARG A 23 6.17 2.59 23.33
C ARG A 23 5.68 1.27 22.73
N PRO A 24 4.58 1.22 21.95
CA PRO A 24 4.27 0.11 21.06
C PRO A 24 5.47 -0.36 20.23
N PHE A 25 6.33 0.54 19.72
CA PHE A 25 7.53 0.17 18.96
C PHE A 25 8.67 -0.42 19.81
N LEU A 26 8.89 0.04 21.04
CA LEU A 26 9.88 -0.56 21.97
C LEU A 26 9.42 -1.91 22.54
N ASP A 27 8.11 -2.08 22.73
CA ASP A 27 7.47 -3.32 23.18
C ASP A 27 7.08 -4.24 21.99
N HIS A 28 7.45 -3.89 20.75
CA HIS A 28 7.05 -4.59 19.51
C HIS A 28 7.83 -5.91 19.31
N PRO A 29 7.22 -6.97 18.73
CA PRO A 29 7.92 -8.22 18.43
C PRO A 29 8.92 -8.09 17.25
N ASP A 30 8.75 -7.11 16.38
CA ASP A 30 9.71 -6.81 15.30
C ASP A 30 10.94 -6.07 15.86
N HIS A 31 12.11 -6.68 15.71
CA HIS A 31 13.40 -6.11 16.14
C HIS A 31 13.72 -4.81 15.42
N ASP A 32 13.34 -4.69 14.14
CA ASP A 32 13.66 -3.54 13.29
C ASP A 32 12.95 -2.28 13.80
N GLN A 33 11.69 -2.42 14.22
CA GLN A 33 10.92 -1.34 14.86
C GLN A 33 11.50 -0.92 16.22
N GLN A 34 11.99 -1.88 17.01
CA GLN A 34 12.67 -1.53 18.27
C GLN A 34 13.94 -0.71 18.01
N GLU A 35 14.70 -1.01 16.96
CA GLU A 35 15.93 -0.29 16.62
C GLU A 35 15.64 1.12 16.06
N VAL A 36 14.63 1.25 15.18
CA VAL A 36 14.08 2.56 14.78
C VAL A 36 13.71 3.38 16.02
N ALA A 37 13.04 2.76 17.00
CA ALA A 37 12.64 3.43 18.23
C ALA A 37 13.83 3.81 19.14
N ARG A 38 14.92 3.02 19.14
CA ARG A 38 16.16 3.31 19.88
C ARG A 38 16.88 4.54 19.31
N GLU A 39 17.12 4.61 18.00
CA GLU A 39 17.81 5.78 17.41
C GLU A 39 16.93 7.04 17.40
N LYS A 40 15.61 6.93 17.16
CA LYS A 40 14.70 8.07 17.40
C LYS A 40 14.77 8.56 18.86
N SER A 41 14.82 7.64 19.82
CA SER A 41 14.99 8.00 21.24
C SER A 41 16.33 8.65 21.53
N ALA A 42 17.40 8.29 20.82
CA ALA A 42 18.71 8.95 20.96
C ALA A 42 18.66 10.42 20.52
N VAL A 43 17.99 10.74 19.41
CA VAL A 43 17.76 12.13 18.96
C VAL A 43 16.90 12.90 19.98
N ALA A 44 15.79 12.31 20.44
CA ALA A 44 14.90 12.92 21.44
C ALA A 44 15.62 13.24 22.77
N VAL A 45 16.52 12.36 23.23
CA VAL A 45 17.34 12.57 24.43
C VAL A 45 18.29 13.77 24.26
N GLN A 46 18.90 13.96 23.08
CA GLN A 46 19.74 15.14 22.84
C GLN A 46 18.89 16.41 22.73
N LEU A 47 17.75 16.37 22.04
CA LEU A 47 16.81 17.51 21.94
C LEU A 47 16.33 17.99 23.32
N ALA A 48 16.12 17.08 24.27
CA ALA A 48 15.72 17.44 25.63
C ALA A 48 16.78 18.22 26.43
N ARG A 49 18.06 18.23 26.01
CA ARG A 49 19.10 19.10 26.59
C ARG A 49 18.88 20.59 26.28
N LEU A 50 18.11 20.90 25.24
CA LEU A 50 17.63 22.27 24.94
C LEU A 50 16.44 22.70 25.82
N GLY A 51 15.83 21.79 26.58
CA GLY A 51 14.73 22.07 27.50
C GLY A 51 13.34 21.96 26.86
N ASP A 52 12.88 23.01 26.18
CA ASP A 52 11.60 23.05 25.46
C ASP A 52 11.77 23.80 24.11
N PRO A 53 12.58 23.26 23.18
CA PRO A 53 13.00 23.98 21.97
C PRO A 53 11.83 24.36 21.05
N LEU A 54 10.72 23.61 21.10
CA LEU A 54 9.49 23.97 20.39
C LEU A 54 8.89 25.28 20.96
N MET A 55 8.95 25.52 22.27
CA MET A 55 8.53 26.80 22.86
C MET A 55 9.46 27.95 22.50
N ASP A 56 10.76 27.70 22.33
CA ASP A 56 11.71 28.73 21.88
C ASP A 56 11.37 29.18 20.45
N CYS A 57 11.23 28.24 19.51
CA CYS A 57 10.85 28.57 18.13
C CYS A 57 9.43 29.16 18.04
N LEU A 58 8.47 28.65 18.82
CA LEU A 58 7.15 29.26 18.93
C LEU A 58 7.18 30.67 19.53
N THR A 59 8.25 31.07 20.25
CA THR A 59 8.40 32.42 20.82
C THR A 59 8.84 33.44 19.77
N GLU A 60 9.76 33.06 18.88
CA GLU A 60 10.24 33.93 17.79
C GLU A 60 9.23 34.11 16.65
N ILE A 61 8.40 33.10 16.34
CA ILE A 61 7.41 33.17 15.25
C ILE A 61 6.52 34.41 15.37
N ALA A 62 6.59 35.27 14.36
CA ALA A 62 5.74 36.45 14.24
C ALA A 62 4.29 36.08 13.85
N PRO A 63 3.25 36.78 14.35
CA PRO A 63 1.85 36.44 14.09
C PRO A 63 1.44 36.39 12.62
N ASN A 64 2.08 37.18 11.75
CA ASN A 64 1.85 37.16 10.30
C ASN A 64 2.42 35.89 9.63
N VAL A 65 3.51 35.31 10.16
CA VAL A 65 4.07 34.04 9.67
C VAL A 65 3.11 32.91 9.99
N LEU A 66 2.63 32.84 11.25
CA LEU A 66 1.60 31.86 11.62
C LEU A 66 0.30 32.06 10.83
N ALA A 67 -0.10 33.30 10.54
CA ALA A 67 -1.29 33.59 9.74
C ALA A 67 -1.19 33.03 8.31
N ASP A 68 -0.01 33.07 7.68
CA ASP A 68 0.19 32.51 6.34
C ASP A 68 0.33 30.99 6.37
N ALA A 69 1.07 30.42 7.32
CA ALA A 69 1.15 28.96 7.52
C ALA A 69 -0.24 28.34 7.72
N VAL A 70 -1.04 28.91 8.64
CA VAL A 70 -2.42 28.47 8.87
C VAL A 70 -3.33 28.76 7.67
N TRP A 71 -3.09 29.81 6.88
CA TRP A 71 -3.85 30.07 5.64
C TRP A 71 -3.62 28.99 4.58
N ARG A 72 -2.38 28.50 4.41
CA ARG A 72 -2.00 27.42 3.47
C ARG A 72 -2.63 26.07 3.81
N LEU A 73 -3.11 25.86 5.04
CA LEU A 73 -3.73 24.60 5.46
C LEU A 73 -5.01 24.25 4.67
N PRO A 74 -5.29 22.95 4.44
CA PRO A 74 -6.52 22.49 3.80
C PRO A 74 -7.80 22.95 4.48
N ASN A 75 -8.89 22.99 3.72
CA ASN A 75 -10.24 23.04 4.27
C ASN A 75 -10.81 21.60 4.24
N PRO A 76 -11.22 21.01 5.37
CA PRO A 76 -11.58 21.67 6.63
C PRO A 76 -10.44 21.89 7.65
N THR A 77 -9.29 21.20 7.53
CA THR A 77 -8.17 21.17 8.50
C THR A 77 -7.87 22.52 9.18
N ARG A 78 -7.68 23.61 8.41
CA ARG A 78 -7.48 24.99 8.88
C ARG A 78 -8.52 25.44 9.90
N THR A 79 -9.79 25.16 9.63
CA THR A 79 -10.91 25.54 10.50
C THR A 79 -10.94 24.68 11.76
N ASP A 80 -10.50 23.44 11.70
CA ASP A 80 -10.39 22.53 12.84
C ASP A 80 -9.18 22.86 13.72
N THR A 81 -8.03 23.19 13.14
CA THR A 81 -6.85 23.74 13.84
C THR A 81 -7.21 25.03 14.60
N LEU A 82 -7.93 25.97 13.95
CA LEU A 82 -8.42 27.19 14.61
C LEU A 82 -9.43 26.86 15.74
N ARG A 83 -10.34 25.89 15.52
CA ARG A 83 -11.31 25.44 16.52
C ARG A 83 -10.64 24.77 17.73
N ALA A 84 -9.64 23.93 17.50
CA ALA A 84 -8.83 23.28 18.54
C ALA A 84 -8.03 24.30 19.38
N LEU A 85 -7.47 25.33 18.71
CA LEU A 85 -6.86 26.49 19.37
C LEU A 85 -7.88 27.42 20.04
N ARG A 86 -9.18 27.16 19.91
CA ARG A 86 -10.30 27.95 20.45
C ARG A 86 -10.28 29.40 19.97
N VAL A 87 -10.05 29.59 18.68
CA VAL A 87 -10.09 30.86 17.95
C VAL A 87 -11.20 30.78 16.88
N PRO A 88 -11.95 31.86 16.58
CA PRO A 88 -12.99 31.81 15.56
C PRO A 88 -12.45 31.31 14.20
N PRO A 89 -13.14 30.36 13.54
CA PRO A 89 -12.72 29.89 12.23
C PRO A 89 -12.86 31.02 11.21
N ALA A 90 -11.77 31.33 10.52
CA ALA A 90 -11.72 32.32 9.46
C ALA A 90 -11.28 31.67 8.15
N ARG A 91 -11.77 32.18 7.01
CA ARG A 91 -11.26 31.74 5.70
C ARG A 91 -9.76 32.05 5.62
N ARG A 92 -9.36 33.32 5.79
CA ARG A 92 -7.97 33.75 5.95
C ARG A 92 -7.76 34.32 7.35
N PRO A 93 -6.87 33.78 8.19
CA PRO A 93 -6.55 34.35 9.50
C PRO A 93 -6.03 35.78 9.38
N THR A 94 -6.49 36.68 10.26
CA THR A 94 -5.85 37.99 10.44
C THR A 94 -4.66 37.87 11.41
N ALA A 95 -3.75 38.85 11.41
CA ALA A 95 -2.64 38.88 12.37
C ALA A 95 -3.12 38.86 13.84
N THR A 96 -4.31 39.42 14.14
CA THR A 96 -4.94 39.35 15.47
C THR A 96 -5.45 37.95 15.79
N ILE A 97 -6.09 37.27 14.84
CA ILE A 97 -6.53 35.88 14.97
C ILE A 97 -5.31 34.96 15.20
N ALA A 98 -4.24 35.14 14.42
CA ALA A 98 -3.01 34.39 14.57
C ALA A 98 -2.26 34.72 15.88
N MET A 99 -2.27 35.98 16.34
CA MET A 99 -1.75 36.36 17.66
C MET A 99 -2.48 35.61 18.78
N HIS A 100 -3.82 35.47 18.69
CA HIS A 100 -4.58 34.68 19.65
C HIS A 100 -4.30 33.17 19.52
N ALA A 101 -4.19 32.65 18.29
CA ALA A 101 -3.84 31.25 18.02
C ALA A 101 -2.47 30.88 18.59
N LEU A 102 -1.45 31.72 18.36
CA LEU A 102 -0.09 31.55 18.89
C LEU A 102 -0.06 31.61 20.42
N ASN A 103 -0.81 32.55 21.03
CA ASN A 103 -0.97 32.63 22.48
C ASN A 103 -1.75 31.45 23.09
N ARG A 104 -2.50 30.68 22.29
CA ARG A 104 -3.16 29.43 22.70
C ARG A 104 -2.23 28.24 22.54
N LEU A 105 -1.53 28.14 21.41
CA LEU A 105 -0.51 27.14 21.10
C LEU A 105 0.62 27.12 22.15
N ARG A 106 1.18 28.31 22.47
CA ARG A 106 2.14 28.53 23.56
C ARG A 106 1.64 28.15 24.97
N ARG A 107 0.35 27.86 25.15
CA ARG A 107 -0.29 27.50 26.44
C ARG A 107 -0.88 26.08 26.46
N GLN A 108 -0.78 25.32 25.37
CA GLN A 108 -1.11 23.90 25.37
C GLN A 108 -0.06 23.10 26.16
N THR A 109 -0.42 21.88 26.56
CA THR A 109 0.55 20.89 27.06
C THR A 109 1.55 20.54 25.95
N PRO A 110 2.79 20.12 26.27
CA PRO A 110 3.81 19.81 25.25
C PRO A 110 3.29 18.87 24.15
N SER A 111 2.55 17.82 24.51
CA SER A 111 2.03 16.85 23.55
C SER A 111 1.02 17.44 22.55
N VAL A 112 0.03 18.21 23.05
CA VAL A 112 -0.98 18.84 22.18
C VAL A 112 -0.36 19.98 21.36
N ARG A 113 0.65 20.68 21.94
CA ARG A 113 1.40 21.75 21.28
C ARG A 113 2.26 21.22 20.14
N GLY A 114 2.95 20.09 20.33
CA GLY A 114 3.74 19.40 19.30
C GLY A 114 2.87 18.97 18.13
N TYR A 115 1.80 18.21 18.38
CA TYR A 115 0.84 17.83 17.34
C TYR A 115 0.21 19.04 16.62
N THR A 116 -0.17 20.09 17.36
CA THR A 116 -0.72 21.31 16.74
C THR A 116 0.34 22.08 15.95
N ALA A 117 1.62 21.98 16.29
CA ALA A 117 2.72 22.52 15.48
C ALA A 117 2.88 21.73 14.18
N GLN A 118 3.00 20.40 14.23
CA GLN A 118 3.07 19.49 13.08
C GLN A 118 1.95 19.77 12.07
N VAL A 119 0.70 19.83 12.55
CA VAL A 119 -0.47 20.13 11.71
C VAL A 119 -0.37 21.51 11.04
N VAL A 120 0.28 22.50 11.67
CA VAL A 120 0.50 23.84 11.11
C VAL A 120 1.72 23.91 10.17
N THR A 121 2.75 23.10 10.40
CA THR A 121 3.97 23.02 9.61
C THR A 121 3.88 22.07 8.42
N LEU A 122 2.88 21.20 8.35
CA LEU A 122 2.68 20.25 7.25
C LEU A 122 2.75 20.85 5.82
N PRO A 123 2.23 22.06 5.51
CA PRO A 123 2.39 22.69 4.18
C PRO A 123 3.81 23.19 3.90
N VAL A 124 4.65 23.29 4.93
CA VAL A 124 6.05 23.70 4.88
C VAL A 124 6.92 22.46 4.74
N LEU A 125 6.64 21.41 5.53
CA LEU A 125 7.26 20.10 5.42
C LEU A 125 7.17 19.55 3.99
N ARG A 126 5.97 19.58 3.39
CA ARG A 126 5.71 19.16 1.99
C ARG A 126 6.40 20.02 0.92
N VAL A 127 6.92 21.19 1.28
CA VAL A 127 7.65 22.11 0.38
C VAL A 127 9.16 21.95 0.53
N LEU A 128 9.62 21.43 1.67
CA LEU A 128 11.04 21.15 1.95
C LEU A 128 11.41 19.68 1.67
N LEU A 129 10.45 18.76 1.80
CA LEU A 129 10.60 17.32 1.61
C LEU A 129 9.64 16.85 0.49
N PRO A 130 10.02 16.94 -0.80
CA PRO A 130 9.28 16.33 -1.89
C PRO A 130 9.13 14.80 -1.70
N THR A 131 8.02 14.24 -2.17
CA THR A 131 7.62 12.84 -1.93
C THR A 131 8.41 11.80 -2.73
N THR A 132 9.44 12.21 -3.48
CA THR A 132 10.19 11.40 -4.45
C THR A 132 11.65 11.15 -4.03
N LEU A 133 12.00 11.44 -2.78
CA LEU A 133 13.36 11.37 -2.24
C LEU A 133 13.77 9.93 -1.89
N ASP A 134 14.14 9.18 -2.93
CA ASP A 134 14.80 7.86 -2.90
C ASP A 134 16.34 8.02 -3.14
N THR A 135 16.91 9.08 -2.55
CA THR A 135 18.23 9.66 -2.86
C THR A 135 19.23 9.50 -1.72
N ASP A 136 20.54 9.53 -2.06
CA ASP A 136 21.61 9.44 -1.06
C ASP A 136 21.70 10.73 -0.22
N SER A 137 22.29 10.65 0.98
CA SER A 137 22.24 11.74 1.96
C SER A 137 22.92 13.03 1.50
N ASP A 138 23.93 12.95 0.62
CA ASP A 138 24.60 14.13 0.07
C ASP A 138 23.74 14.83 -1.01
N GLU A 139 22.93 14.08 -1.76
CA GLU A 139 21.93 14.63 -2.70
C GLU A 139 20.75 15.24 -1.93
N LEU A 140 20.24 14.52 -0.93
CA LEU A 140 19.17 14.94 -0.02
C LEU A 140 19.50 16.27 0.68
N ASP A 141 20.74 16.43 1.18
CA ASP A 141 21.20 17.70 1.75
C ASP A 141 21.18 18.83 0.70
N GLY A 142 21.62 18.53 -0.52
CA GLY A 142 21.59 19.46 -1.65
C GLY A 142 20.17 19.91 -2.01
N GLU A 143 19.22 18.98 -2.12
CA GLU A 143 17.81 19.24 -2.45
C GLU A 143 17.08 20.01 -1.34
N ILE A 144 17.30 19.67 -0.07
CA ILE A 144 16.71 20.42 1.06
C ILE A 144 17.29 21.85 1.09
N LEU A 145 18.61 22.01 0.91
CA LEU A 145 19.23 23.34 0.87
C LEU A 145 18.76 24.17 -0.34
N GLU A 146 18.59 23.58 -1.53
CA GLU A 146 18.07 24.31 -2.69
C GLU A 146 16.58 24.64 -2.54
N SER A 147 15.79 23.76 -1.90
CA SER A 147 14.40 24.05 -1.51
C SER A 147 14.35 25.23 -0.52
N LEU A 148 15.28 25.29 0.45
CA LEU A 148 15.41 26.41 1.39
C LEU A 148 15.85 27.72 0.71
N LYS A 149 16.66 27.67 -0.35
CA LYS A 149 17.10 28.84 -1.14
C LYS A 149 16.01 29.37 -2.08
N THR A 150 15.27 28.47 -2.73
CA THR A 150 14.27 28.82 -3.77
C THR A 150 12.92 29.23 -3.19
N THR A 151 12.55 28.73 -2.01
CA THR A 151 11.24 28.99 -1.39
C THR A 151 11.25 30.22 -0.48
N THR A 152 10.16 30.98 -0.48
CA THR A 152 10.01 32.20 0.35
C THR A 152 9.63 31.90 1.81
N LEU A 153 10.21 30.83 2.37
CA LEU A 153 9.95 30.39 3.74
C LEU A 153 10.77 31.20 4.75
N THR A 154 10.15 31.57 5.87
CA THR A 154 10.82 32.29 6.96
C THR A 154 11.59 31.31 7.86
N PRO A 155 12.83 31.60 8.27
CA PRO A 155 13.64 30.75 9.15
C PRO A 155 12.91 30.24 10.41
N ASP A 156 12.08 31.05 11.05
CA ASP A 156 11.30 30.67 12.24
C ASP A 156 10.32 29.52 11.99
N LEU A 157 9.78 29.46 10.77
CA LEU A 157 8.82 28.45 10.34
C LEU A 157 9.54 27.18 9.86
N VAL A 158 10.71 27.31 9.23
CA VAL A 158 11.61 26.17 8.94
C VAL A 158 12.05 25.50 10.24
N ARG A 159 12.54 26.28 11.22
CA ARG A 159 12.87 25.82 12.58
C ARG A 159 11.73 25.06 13.24
N LEU A 160 10.51 25.62 13.22
CA LEU A 160 9.35 24.96 13.82
C LEU A 160 9.02 23.65 13.11
N THR A 161 9.08 23.62 11.78
CA THR A 161 8.83 22.42 10.96
C THR A 161 9.82 21.32 11.33
N ALA A 162 11.11 21.64 11.28
CA ALA A 162 12.19 20.75 11.68
C ALA A 162 11.98 20.15 13.09
N LEU A 163 11.67 20.97 14.10
CA LEU A 163 11.44 20.49 15.47
C LEU A 163 10.10 19.77 15.70
N ALA A 164 9.08 20.07 14.91
CA ALA A 164 7.78 19.41 15.01
C ALA A 164 7.82 18.03 14.35
N ASP A 165 8.48 17.93 13.20
CA ASP A 165 8.28 16.82 12.25
C ASP A 165 9.49 15.84 12.17
N TRP A 166 10.65 16.13 12.81
CA TRP A 166 11.87 15.29 12.72
C TRP A 166 11.69 13.79 12.96
N GLY A 167 10.75 13.42 13.84
CA GLY A 167 10.50 12.02 14.22
C GLY A 167 9.73 11.22 13.16
N PHE A 168 9.25 11.87 12.08
CA PHE A 168 8.42 11.25 11.06
C PHE A 168 9.24 10.35 10.12
N SER A 169 10.32 10.87 9.51
CA SER A 169 11.17 10.16 8.56
C SER A 169 12.66 10.55 8.66
N CYS A 170 13.54 9.83 7.96
CA CYS A 170 14.95 10.18 7.84
C CYS A 170 15.15 11.57 7.20
N GLN A 171 14.38 11.92 6.16
CA GLN A 171 14.47 13.25 5.54
C GLN A 171 14.05 14.37 6.50
N ALA A 172 13.12 14.11 7.43
CA ALA A 172 12.76 15.07 8.47
C ALA A 172 13.87 15.22 9.55
N ALA A 173 14.64 14.16 9.82
CA ALA A 173 15.82 14.24 10.67
C ALA A 173 16.99 14.98 9.97
N ALA A 174 17.20 14.76 8.67
CA ALA A 174 18.14 15.55 7.87
C ALA A 174 17.76 17.04 7.83
N LEU A 175 16.47 17.36 7.69
CA LEU A 175 15.96 18.73 7.82
C LEU A 175 16.23 19.33 9.21
N LEU A 176 16.08 18.55 10.29
CA LEU A 176 16.46 18.99 11.65
C LEU A 176 17.97 19.23 11.77
N ARG A 177 18.78 18.33 11.24
CA ARG A 177 20.25 18.47 11.20
C ARG A 177 20.66 19.75 10.48
N LEU A 178 20.14 19.99 9.27
CA LEU A 178 20.42 21.19 8.48
C LEU A 178 19.93 22.47 9.18
N ALA A 179 18.71 22.46 9.74
CA ALA A 179 18.19 23.58 10.52
C ALA A 179 18.97 23.87 11.82
N LEU A 180 19.82 22.95 12.26
CA LEU A 180 20.72 23.09 13.41
C LEU A 180 22.17 23.45 13.02
N THR A 181 22.65 23.03 11.84
CA THR A 181 24.01 23.33 11.37
C THR A 181 24.12 24.60 10.53
N GLU A 182 23.06 24.99 9.82
CA GLU A 182 23.08 26.21 9.01
C GLU A 182 23.02 27.48 9.86
N ALA A 183 23.93 28.41 9.57
CA ALA A 183 24.27 29.53 10.45
C ALA A 183 23.10 30.51 10.72
N ASP A 184 22.17 30.64 9.77
CA ASP A 184 20.99 31.50 9.87
C ASP A 184 19.73 30.78 10.42
N LEU A 185 19.77 29.44 10.53
CA LEU A 185 18.63 28.61 10.97
C LEU A 185 18.68 28.24 12.46
N ALA A 186 19.86 28.03 13.07
CA ALA A 186 19.95 27.75 14.49
C ALA A 186 19.47 28.94 15.37
N LEU A 187 18.89 28.69 16.55
CA LEU A 187 18.63 29.77 17.52
C LEU A 187 19.91 30.12 18.29
N PRO A 188 20.34 31.40 18.33
CA PRO A 188 21.61 31.81 18.96
C PRO A 188 21.62 31.71 20.50
N ALA A 189 20.51 31.29 21.11
CA ALA A 189 20.39 31.01 22.55
C ALA A 189 20.71 29.54 22.91
N TRP A 190 20.77 28.64 21.93
CA TRP A 190 21.05 27.21 22.16
C TRP A 190 22.56 26.93 22.25
N PRO A 191 23.02 26.01 23.13
CA PRO A 191 24.44 25.70 23.27
C PRO A 191 24.99 24.95 22.04
N ALA A 192 26.11 25.43 21.49
CA ALA A 192 26.71 24.87 20.28
C ALA A 192 27.20 23.42 20.43
N ASP A 193 27.57 23.00 21.64
CA ASP A 193 27.88 21.60 21.97
C ASP A 193 26.64 20.70 21.88
N VAL A 194 25.50 21.17 22.43
CA VAL A 194 24.22 20.45 22.36
C VAL A 194 23.72 20.38 20.91
N ILE A 195 23.86 21.46 20.14
CA ILE A 195 23.55 21.49 18.70
C ILE A 195 24.36 20.42 17.96
N ALA A 196 25.67 20.33 18.19
CA ALA A 196 26.54 19.35 17.55
C ALA A 196 26.16 17.90 17.95
N ASP A 197 25.84 17.66 19.22
CA ASP A 197 25.39 16.35 19.71
C ASP A 197 24.03 15.92 19.11
N ILE A 198 23.09 16.85 18.90
CA ILE A 198 21.83 16.59 18.20
C ILE A 198 22.08 16.30 16.72
N ALA A 199 22.88 17.11 16.03
CA ALA A 199 23.19 16.93 14.62
C ALA A 199 23.91 15.58 14.37
N ALA A 200 24.80 15.17 15.27
CA ALA A 200 25.45 13.85 15.23
C ALA A 200 24.49 12.69 15.56
N ALA A 201 23.43 12.92 16.36
CA ALA A 201 22.37 11.93 16.56
C ALA A 201 21.44 11.81 15.35
N CYS A 202 21.14 12.92 14.67
CA CYS A 202 20.35 12.91 13.44
C CYS A 202 21.06 12.09 12.36
N ARG A 203 22.36 12.34 12.09
CA ARG A 203 23.13 11.53 11.11
C ARG A 203 23.03 10.03 11.37
N ARG A 204 23.27 9.56 12.59
CA ARG A 204 23.16 8.12 12.89
C ARG A 204 21.77 7.54 12.63
N PHE A 205 20.71 8.31 12.88
CA PHE A 205 19.35 7.89 12.56
C PHE A 205 19.07 7.94 11.04
N GLU A 206 19.64 8.91 10.32
CA GLU A 206 19.58 9.00 8.85
C GLU A 206 20.34 7.84 8.17
N ASP A 207 21.56 7.54 8.62
CA ASP A 207 22.41 6.42 8.20
C ASP A 207 21.69 5.08 8.49
N PHE A 208 21.25 4.85 9.74
CA PHE A 208 20.49 3.67 10.12
C PHE A 208 19.20 3.48 9.31
N CYS A 209 18.49 4.55 8.97
CA CYS A 209 17.33 4.48 8.09
C CYS A 209 17.70 4.12 6.64
N ARG A 210 18.86 4.53 6.14
CA ARG A 210 19.36 4.16 4.79
C ARG A 210 19.66 2.66 4.75
N ASP A 211 20.47 2.20 5.70
CA ASP A 211 20.90 0.80 5.87
C ASP A 211 19.73 -0.20 6.07
N ARG A 212 18.54 0.30 6.45
CA ARG A 212 17.31 -0.49 6.65
C ARG A 212 16.26 -0.32 5.56
N MET A 213 15.94 0.92 5.14
CA MET A 213 14.83 1.17 4.20
C MET A 213 15.21 0.93 2.74
N CYS A 214 16.48 1.10 2.38
CA CYS A 214 17.02 0.58 1.12
C CYS A 214 17.20 -0.96 1.17
N GLY A 215 16.88 -1.58 2.32
CA GLY A 215 17.31 -2.93 2.69
C GLY A 215 18.82 -3.01 2.87
N VAL A 216 19.33 -4.24 2.94
CA VAL A 216 20.69 -4.48 2.43
C VAL A 216 20.59 -4.36 0.91
N THR A 217 20.60 -3.13 0.40
CA THR A 217 20.86 -2.87 -1.02
C THR A 217 22.17 -3.54 -1.37
N ASP A 218 22.19 -4.29 -2.48
CA ASP A 218 23.45 -4.52 -3.18
C ASP A 218 24.14 -3.15 -3.38
N PRO A 219 25.44 -3.02 -3.07
CA PRO A 219 26.13 -1.73 -3.01
C PRO A 219 25.85 -0.94 -4.30
N PRO A 220 25.44 0.34 -4.18
CA PRO A 220 24.60 1.05 -5.14
C PRO A 220 25.10 0.81 -6.55
N SER A 221 24.28 0.10 -7.34
CA SER A 221 24.73 -0.68 -8.50
C SER A 221 25.80 0.08 -9.29
N PRO A 222 26.99 -0.48 -9.52
CA PRO A 222 28.12 0.27 -10.09
C PRO A 222 27.83 0.88 -11.48
N LEU A 223 26.83 0.34 -12.18
CA LEU A 223 26.32 0.95 -13.42
C LEU A 223 25.57 2.26 -13.20
N ARG A 224 24.89 2.46 -12.05
CA ARG A 224 24.18 3.70 -11.70
C ARG A 224 25.15 4.85 -11.52
N THR A 225 26.19 4.69 -10.69
CA THR A 225 27.24 5.71 -10.50
C THR A 225 27.97 6.03 -11.81
N PHE A 226 28.19 5.02 -12.66
CA PHE A 226 28.77 5.23 -13.99
C PHE A 226 27.81 5.94 -14.96
N ASP A 227 26.51 5.63 -14.91
CA ASP A 227 25.47 6.28 -15.71
C ASP A 227 25.25 7.74 -15.33
N GLU A 228 25.25 8.04 -14.03
CA GLU A 228 25.20 9.41 -13.50
C GLU A 228 26.45 10.19 -13.94
N ALA A 229 27.64 9.59 -13.86
CA ALA A 229 28.86 10.20 -14.39
C ALA A 229 28.81 10.42 -15.91
N LEU A 230 28.27 9.47 -16.69
CA LEU A 230 28.08 9.58 -18.14
C LEU A 230 27.01 10.64 -18.51
N GLY A 231 25.96 10.77 -17.70
CA GLY A 231 24.92 11.79 -17.87
C GLY A 231 25.47 13.20 -17.66
N HIS A 232 26.14 13.42 -16.53
CA HIS A 232 26.82 14.69 -16.25
C HIS A 232 27.90 15.01 -17.30
N ALA A 233 28.66 14.02 -17.75
CA ALA A 233 29.68 14.20 -18.79
C ALA A 233 29.09 14.57 -20.17
N ARG A 234 27.90 14.08 -20.53
CA ARG A 234 27.20 14.51 -21.75
C ARG A 234 26.79 15.98 -21.65
N ALA A 235 26.16 16.37 -20.55
CA ALA A 235 25.78 17.77 -20.32
C ALA A 235 27.00 18.72 -20.33
N ALA A 236 28.10 18.33 -19.69
CA ALA A 236 29.37 19.06 -19.72
C ALA A 236 29.98 19.12 -21.14
N ALA A 237 29.92 18.03 -21.91
CA ALA A 237 30.38 18.02 -23.30
C ALA A 237 29.57 18.96 -24.20
N ASP A 238 28.25 19.03 -24.03
CA ASP A 238 27.38 19.95 -24.75
C ASP A 238 27.64 21.41 -24.35
N SER A 239 27.88 21.69 -23.06
CA SER A 239 28.33 23.01 -22.57
C SER A 239 29.67 23.43 -23.19
N VAL A 240 30.67 22.54 -23.17
CA VAL A 240 31.99 22.74 -23.81
C VAL A 240 31.84 22.99 -25.31
N ALA A 241 31.01 22.23 -26.01
CA ALA A 241 30.74 22.40 -27.44
C ALA A 241 30.07 23.75 -27.73
N ALA A 242 29.09 24.17 -26.93
CA ALA A 242 28.43 25.47 -27.04
C ALA A 242 29.37 26.64 -26.71
N ALA A 243 30.30 26.48 -25.75
CA ALA A 243 31.33 27.46 -25.46
C ALA A 243 32.30 27.62 -26.64
N VAL A 244 32.84 26.52 -27.18
CA VAL A 244 33.75 26.52 -28.33
C VAL A 244 33.07 27.09 -29.59
N ALA A 245 31.83 26.70 -29.87
CA ALA A 245 31.05 27.23 -31.00
C ALA A 245 30.79 28.75 -30.88
N ALA A 246 30.68 29.27 -29.65
CA ALA A 246 30.58 30.70 -29.35
C ALA A 246 31.94 31.42 -29.30
N GLY A 247 33.07 30.75 -29.57
CA GLY A 247 34.41 31.31 -29.48
C GLY A 247 34.86 31.64 -28.04
N ARG A 248 34.21 31.04 -27.03
CA ARG A 248 34.54 31.18 -25.61
C ARG A 248 35.47 30.04 -25.16
N VAL A 249 36.25 30.28 -24.12
CA VAL A 249 36.94 29.22 -23.39
C VAL A 249 35.88 28.44 -22.57
N PRO A 250 35.87 27.10 -22.58
CA PRO A 250 34.99 26.30 -21.72
C PRO A 250 35.27 26.52 -20.24
N GLU A 251 34.29 26.22 -19.38
CA GLU A 251 34.44 26.43 -17.94
C GLU A 251 35.19 25.26 -17.29
N GLU A 252 36.02 25.55 -16.29
CA GLU A 252 36.88 24.55 -15.63
C GLU A 252 36.06 23.48 -14.89
N ALA A 253 34.83 23.82 -14.48
CA ALA A 253 33.85 22.89 -13.92
C ALA A 253 33.43 21.80 -14.93
N ASP A 254 33.10 22.17 -16.18
CA ASP A 254 32.73 21.20 -17.22
C ASP A 254 33.89 20.24 -17.52
N LEU A 255 35.12 20.78 -17.56
CA LEU A 255 36.33 19.98 -17.78
C LEU A 255 36.61 19.03 -16.60
N ALA A 256 36.33 19.45 -15.37
CA ALA A 256 36.44 18.61 -14.17
C ALA A 256 35.36 17.50 -14.13
N ILE A 257 34.14 17.77 -14.62
CA ILE A 257 33.08 16.76 -14.78
C ILE A 257 33.50 15.72 -15.83
N LEU A 258 34.00 16.14 -16.98
CA LEU A 258 34.52 15.23 -18.01
C LEU A 258 35.68 14.35 -17.49
N ALA A 259 36.54 14.89 -16.63
CA ALA A 259 37.63 14.14 -16.02
C ALA A 259 37.18 13.05 -15.03
N ARG A 260 35.96 13.11 -14.48
CA ARG A 260 35.41 12.12 -13.53
C ARG A 260 34.96 10.80 -14.18
N VAL A 261 34.73 10.76 -15.49
CA VAL A 261 34.25 9.56 -16.19
C VAL A 261 35.25 8.40 -16.10
N GLY A 262 36.55 8.67 -16.23
CA GLY A 262 37.60 7.65 -16.14
C GLY A 262 37.64 6.93 -14.79
N PRO A 263 37.71 7.67 -13.66
CA PRO A 263 37.56 7.11 -12.32
C PRO A 263 36.26 6.32 -12.13
N ALA A 264 35.10 6.88 -12.52
CA ALA A 264 33.82 6.20 -12.35
C ALA A 264 33.72 4.89 -13.15
N ALA A 265 34.27 4.86 -14.38
CA ALA A 265 34.36 3.63 -15.16
C ALA A 265 35.27 2.58 -14.50
N ALA A 266 36.43 3.00 -13.98
CA ALA A 266 37.38 2.10 -13.31
C ALA A 266 36.81 1.53 -11.99
N GLU A 267 36.10 2.36 -11.22
CA GLU A 267 35.35 1.98 -10.02
C GLU A 267 34.24 0.98 -10.37
N ALA A 268 33.45 1.27 -11.41
CA ALA A 268 32.40 0.37 -11.88
C ALA A 268 32.94 -0.99 -12.32
N ARG A 269 34.04 -1.04 -13.09
CA ARG A 269 34.73 -2.32 -13.42
C ARG A 269 35.22 -3.03 -12.16
N GLY A 270 35.76 -2.30 -11.18
CA GLY A 270 36.25 -2.88 -9.91
C GLY A 270 35.14 -3.53 -9.09
N ALA A 271 33.98 -2.89 -9.02
CA ALA A 271 32.79 -3.42 -8.35
C ALA A 271 32.18 -4.60 -9.12
N VAL A 272 32.07 -4.53 -10.45
CA VAL A 272 31.60 -5.66 -11.28
C VAL A 272 32.55 -6.85 -11.19
N ALA A 273 33.88 -6.64 -11.15
CA ALA A 273 34.85 -7.71 -10.91
C ALA A 273 34.67 -8.36 -9.53
N THR A 274 34.42 -7.55 -8.50
CA THR A 274 34.18 -8.01 -7.13
C THR A 274 32.88 -8.84 -7.04
N LEU A 275 31.80 -8.37 -7.65
CA LEU A 275 30.51 -9.08 -7.73
C LEU A 275 30.65 -10.39 -8.50
N THR A 276 31.24 -10.33 -9.70
CA THR A 276 31.28 -11.47 -10.63
C THR A 276 32.36 -12.50 -10.31
N GLY A 277 33.38 -12.11 -9.54
CA GLY A 277 34.58 -12.92 -9.26
C GLY A 277 35.59 -12.97 -10.41
N THR A 278 35.47 -12.09 -11.42
CA THR A 278 36.41 -12.02 -12.56
C THR A 278 37.59 -11.08 -12.28
N ASP A 279 38.64 -11.19 -13.08
CA ASP A 279 39.72 -10.20 -13.08
C ASP A 279 39.23 -8.88 -13.72
N VAL A 280 39.57 -7.73 -13.10
CA VAL A 280 39.20 -6.39 -13.57
C VAL A 280 39.69 -6.15 -15.00
N ASP A 281 40.86 -6.67 -15.34
CA ASP A 281 41.46 -6.51 -16.68
C ASP A 281 40.84 -7.45 -17.74
N THR A 282 39.91 -8.33 -17.35
CA THR A 282 39.11 -9.15 -18.28
C THR A 282 37.72 -8.58 -18.57
N LEU A 283 37.30 -7.53 -17.86
CA LEU A 283 36.01 -6.88 -18.07
C LEU A 283 36.07 -5.82 -19.19
N PRO A 284 34.98 -5.66 -19.96
CA PRO A 284 34.86 -4.60 -20.96
C PRO A 284 34.90 -3.20 -20.32
N GLU A 285 35.28 -2.21 -21.13
CA GLU A 285 35.36 -0.80 -20.71
C GLU A 285 34.07 -0.01 -20.99
N ASP A 286 33.13 -0.61 -21.72
CA ASP A 286 31.85 0.01 -22.09
C ASP A 286 30.67 -0.48 -21.23
N ARG A 287 29.71 0.43 -21.00
CA ARG A 287 28.51 0.18 -20.18
C ARG A 287 27.66 -1.00 -20.68
N PRO A 288 27.42 -1.22 -22.00
CA PRO A 288 26.77 -2.42 -22.48
C PRO A 288 27.47 -3.71 -22.05
N GLY A 289 28.77 -3.84 -22.30
CA GLY A 289 29.52 -5.03 -21.90
C GLY A 289 29.54 -5.28 -20.38
N LEU A 290 29.53 -4.23 -19.56
CA LEU A 290 29.42 -4.38 -18.10
C LEU A 290 28.02 -4.80 -17.64
N ALA A 291 26.96 -4.35 -18.34
CA ALA A 291 25.61 -4.84 -18.12
C ALA A 291 25.46 -6.31 -18.53
N ASP A 292 26.00 -6.70 -19.70
CA ASP A 292 26.04 -8.10 -20.14
C ASP A 292 26.78 -9.00 -19.13
N ALA A 293 27.86 -8.51 -18.51
CA ALA A 293 28.61 -9.23 -17.48
C ALA A 293 27.80 -9.42 -16.18
N ILE A 294 27.05 -8.40 -15.75
CA ILE A 294 26.13 -8.50 -14.60
C ILE A 294 25.00 -9.50 -14.90
N THR A 295 24.31 -9.35 -16.03
CA THR A 295 23.21 -10.27 -16.41
C THR A 295 23.67 -11.71 -16.59
N ALA A 296 24.89 -11.93 -17.11
CA ALA A 296 25.49 -13.27 -17.17
C ALA A 296 25.80 -13.84 -15.78
N HIS A 297 26.19 -12.99 -14.81
CA HIS A 297 26.40 -13.41 -13.43
C HIS A 297 25.08 -13.70 -12.70
N GLU A 298 24.08 -12.82 -12.82
CA GLU A 298 22.73 -13.01 -12.27
C GLU A 298 22.12 -14.33 -12.74
N ALA A 299 22.17 -14.60 -14.07
CA ALA A 299 21.73 -15.88 -14.63
C ALA A 299 22.53 -17.07 -14.09
N ALA A 300 23.84 -16.91 -13.87
CA ALA A 300 24.68 -17.95 -13.28
C ALA A 300 24.48 -18.14 -11.77
N VAL A 301 23.98 -17.13 -11.04
CA VAL A 301 23.57 -17.21 -9.63
C VAL A 301 22.22 -17.89 -9.53
N HIS A 302 21.23 -17.43 -10.30
CA HIS A 302 19.90 -18.06 -10.37
C HIS A 302 19.97 -19.55 -10.75
N ALA A 303 20.83 -19.91 -11.70
CA ALA A 303 21.08 -21.31 -12.03
C ALA A 303 21.72 -22.14 -10.89
N ARG A 304 22.52 -21.52 -10.01
CA ARG A 304 23.05 -22.16 -8.77
C ARG A 304 21.96 -22.31 -7.70
N GLU A 305 21.11 -21.30 -7.57
CA GLU A 305 20.00 -21.26 -6.61
C GLU A 305 18.96 -22.35 -6.94
N LEU A 306 18.50 -22.43 -8.20
CA LEU A 306 17.63 -23.52 -8.67
C LEU A 306 18.29 -24.91 -8.49
N ALA A 307 19.60 -25.02 -8.72
CA ALA A 307 20.32 -26.27 -8.46
C ALA A 307 20.39 -26.63 -6.97
N ALA A 308 20.45 -25.65 -6.06
CA ALA A 308 20.39 -25.88 -4.62
C ALA A 308 18.98 -26.31 -4.17
N LEU A 309 17.92 -25.63 -4.65
CA LEU A 309 16.53 -26.03 -4.39
C LEU A 309 16.26 -27.46 -4.86
N ALA A 310 16.73 -27.83 -6.06
CA ALA A 310 16.65 -29.18 -6.60
C ALA A 310 17.39 -30.23 -5.74
N ARG A 311 18.52 -29.87 -5.10
CA ARG A 311 19.21 -30.74 -4.14
C ARG A 311 18.41 -30.91 -2.84
N ILE A 312 17.76 -29.85 -2.36
CA ILE A 312 16.95 -29.85 -1.13
C ILE A 312 15.69 -30.70 -1.28
N ARG A 313 15.06 -30.72 -2.46
CA ARG A 313 14.00 -31.68 -2.81
C ARG A 313 14.46 -33.15 -2.63
N GLY A 314 15.76 -33.42 -2.76
CA GLY A 314 16.39 -34.72 -2.49
C GLY A 314 16.94 -34.94 -1.07
N LEU A 315 16.81 -33.99 -0.13
CA LEU A 315 17.44 -34.06 1.19
C LEU A 315 16.84 -35.16 2.09
N ALA A 316 17.69 -35.92 2.79
CA ALA A 316 17.30 -36.96 3.74
C ALA A 316 17.93 -36.73 5.13
N GLY A 317 17.36 -37.36 6.17
CA GLY A 317 17.79 -37.17 7.56
C GLY A 317 17.09 -38.11 8.55
N PRO A 318 17.24 -37.88 9.88
CA PRO A 318 16.71 -38.76 10.91
C PRO A 318 15.18 -38.81 10.93
N ALA A 319 14.62 -39.94 11.40
CA ALA A 319 13.18 -40.14 11.54
C ALA A 319 12.48 -39.08 12.42
N THR A 320 13.20 -38.43 13.35
CA THR A 320 12.65 -37.32 14.15
C THR A 320 12.34 -36.08 13.31
N GLN A 321 13.05 -35.86 12.19
CA GLN A 321 12.93 -34.68 11.34
C GLN A 321 12.07 -34.95 10.09
N THR A 322 11.37 -36.08 10.00
CA THR A 322 10.64 -36.47 8.76
C THR A 322 9.59 -35.44 8.33
N SER A 323 8.87 -34.83 9.29
CA SER A 323 7.87 -33.79 9.00
C SER A 323 8.52 -32.50 8.51
N ALA A 324 9.49 -31.97 9.26
CA ALA A 324 10.24 -30.76 8.89
C ALA A 324 10.94 -30.89 7.52
N LEU A 325 11.53 -32.05 7.23
CA LEU A 325 12.14 -32.32 5.92
C LEU A 325 11.10 -32.51 4.81
N ALA A 326 9.87 -32.94 5.11
CA ALA A 326 8.80 -32.98 4.10
C ALA A 326 8.33 -31.57 3.74
N GLU A 327 8.18 -30.70 4.75
CA GLU A 327 7.82 -29.29 4.54
C GLU A 327 8.92 -28.49 3.84
N LEU A 328 10.18 -28.70 4.22
CA LEU A 328 11.33 -28.07 3.55
C LEU A 328 11.41 -28.45 2.06
N ARG A 329 11.12 -29.72 1.71
CA ARG A 329 11.04 -30.16 0.31
C ARG A 329 9.87 -29.52 -0.43
N ARG A 330 8.71 -29.38 0.22
CA ARG A 330 7.54 -28.67 -0.34
C ARG A 330 7.88 -27.21 -0.64
N LEU A 331 8.49 -26.50 0.32
CA LEU A 331 8.92 -25.11 0.13
C LEU A 331 9.93 -24.98 -1.02
N ALA A 332 10.91 -25.88 -1.10
CA ALA A 332 11.87 -25.88 -2.21
C ALA A 332 11.25 -26.24 -3.58
N GLU A 333 10.15 -27.00 -3.60
CA GLU A 333 9.36 -27.33 -4.79
C GLU A 333 8.49 -26.15 -5.24
N GLU A 334 7.76 -25.54 -4.30
CA GLU A 334 6.95 -24.32 -4.48
C GLU A 334 7.82 -23.15 -5.00
N LEU A 335 9.01 -22.93 -4.43
CA LEU A 335 9.99 -21.95 -4.94
C LEU A 335 10.65 -22.34 -6.27
N THR A 336 10.70 -23.63 -6.65
CA THR A 336 11.17 -24.01 -8.00
C THR A 336 10.11 -23.68 -9.06
N ASP A 337 8.83 -23.83 -8.73
CA ASP A 337 7.72 -23.62 -9.67
C ASP A 337 7.36 -22.13 -9.85
N HIS A 338 7.99 -21.22 -9.08
CA HIS A 338 7.87 -19.76 -9.14
C HIS A 338 9.12 -19.06 -9.77
N ASP A 339 9.98 -19.80 -10.47
CA ASP A 339 11.33 -19.38 -10.87
C ASP A 339 11.45 -17.99 -11.54
N GLU A 340 10.53 -17.61 -12.42
CA GLU A 340 10.57 -16.31 -13.11
C GLU A 340 10.47 -15.08 -12.16
N ARG A 341 9.83 -15.19 -10.97
CA ARG A 341 9.46 -14.02 -10.13
C ARG A 341 9.34 -14.29 -8.62
N TRP A 342 10.46 -14.56 -7.96
CA TRP A 342 10.50 -14.56 -6.50
C TRP A 342 10.30 -13.16 -5.90
N ASP A 343 9.39 -13.01 -4.94
CA ASP A 343 9.24 -11.79 -4.15
C ASP A 343 10.35 -11.63 -3.08
N ALA A 344 10.35 -10.52 -2.33
CA ALA A 344 11.40 -10.25 -1.34
C ALA A 344 11.42 -11.23 -0.14
N ALA A 345 10.30 -11.90 0.19
CA ALA A 345 10.25 -12.97 1.19
C ALA A 345 10.71 -14.31 0.60
N GLU A 346 10.23 -14.66 -0.59
CA GLU A 346 10.66 -15.85 -1.34
C GLU A 346 12.17 -15.81 -1.60
N ARG A 347 12.72 -14.66 -2.01
CA ARG A 347 14.17 -14.45 -2.22
C ARG A 347 14.97 -14.74 -0.95
N ARG A 348 14.52 -14.29 0.22
CA ARG A 348 15.16 -14.60 1.52
C ARG A 348 15.07 -16.09 1.85
N CYS A 349 13.95 -16.75 1.56
CA CYS A 349 13.82 -18.20 1.70
C CYS A 349 14.78 -18.95 0.77
N VAL A 350 14.92 -18.54 -0.51
CA VAL A 350 15.88 -19.15 -1.44
C VAL A 350 17.32 -19.01 -0.94
N VAL A 351 17.73 -17.82 -0.48
CA VAL A 351 19.07 -17.61 0.09
C VAL A 351 19.29 -18.51 1.32
N ALA A 352 18.36 -18.55 2.28
CA ALA A 352 18.46 -19.43 3.44
C ALA A 352 18.47 -20.93 3.08
N LEU A 353 17.82 -21.33 1.98
CA LEU A 353 17.88 -22.69 1.47
C LEU A 353 19.24 -23.00 0.82
N VAL A 354 19.83 -22.06 0.08
CA VAL A 354 21.20 -22.16 -0.47
C VAL A 354 22.25 -22.21 0.64
N ASP A 355 22.12 -21.39 1.68
CA ASP A 355 23.00 -21.40 2.85
C ASP A 355 22.87 -22.71 3.63
N LEU A 356 21.66 -23.26 3.78
CA LEU A 356 21.46 -24.59 4.37
C LEU A 356 22.15 -25.69 3.56
N ALA A 357 22.08 -25.64 2.22
CA ALA A 357 22.77 -26.59 1.37
C ALA A 357 24.30 -26.46 1.49
N THR A 358 24.81 -25.23 1.58
CA THR A 358 26.23 -24.91 1.78
C THR A 358 26.72 -25.38 3.15
N LEU A 359 25.93 -25.19 4.21
CA LEU A 359 26.21 -25.67 5.57
C LEU A 359 26.32 -27.20 5.61
N ILE A 360 25.41 -27.92 4.94
CA ILE A 360 25.44 -29.39 4.86
C ILE A 360 26.72 -29.86 4.13
N ASP A 361 27.11 -29.22 3.03
CA ASP A 361 28.33 -29.56 2.28
C ASP A 361 29.62 -29.22 3.06
N THR A 362 29.63 -28.11 3.80
CA THR A 362 30.75 -27.70 4.66
C THR A 362 30.97 -28.68 5.80
N ILE A 363 29.91 -29.09 6.51
CA ILE A 363 29.97 -30.14 7.54
C ILE A 363 30.36 -31.50 6.94
N ALA A 364 29.83 -31.86 5.77
CA ALA A 364 30.17 -33.12 5.09
C ALA A 364 31.61 -33.16 4.56
N ALA A 365 32.28 -32.01 4.45
CA ALA A 365 33.66 -31.86 4.03
C ALA A 365 34.66 -31.73 5.21
N ASP A 366 34.20 -31.82 6.47
CA ASP A 366 35.01 -31.65 7.68
C ASP A 366 35.71 -30.28 7.73
N ARG A 367 34.96 -29.21 7.41
CA ARG A 367 35.40 -27.81 7.44
C ARG A 367 34.62 -27.01 8.48
N ASP A 368 35.31 -26.22 9.29
CA ASP A 368 34.70 -25.34 10.30
C ASP A 368 34.42 -23.91 9.78
N ASP A 369 35.03 -23.51 8.65
CA ASP A 369 34.97 -22.14 8.12
C ASP A 369 33.52 -21.70 7.80
N GLY A 370 33.03 -20.66 8.48
CA GLY A 370 31.70 -20.06 8.26
C GLY A 370 30.51 -20.86 8.79
N VAL A 371 30.73 -21.97 9.52
CA VAL A 371 29.66 -22.88 9.98
C VAL A 371 28.63 -22.19 10.89
N ASP A 372 29.07 -21.40 11.87
CA ASP A 372 28.16 -20.72 12.80
C ASP A 372 27.40 -19.57 12.11
N GLU A 373 28.03 -18.84 11.20
CA GLU A 373 27.43 -17.73 10.44
C GLU A 373 26.31 -18.23 9.53
N LEU A 374 26.57 -19.27 8.73
CA LEU A 374 25.55 -19.98 7.95
C LEU A 374 24.43 -20.51 8.87
N ALA A 375 24.76 -21.02 10.05
CA ALA A 375 23.77 -21.57 10.97
C ALA A 375 22.87 -20.51 11.64
N GLU A 376 23.32 -19.27 11.81
CA GLU A 376 22.45 -18.17 12.27
C GLU A 376 21.68 -17.55 11.10
N ASN A 377 22.29 -17.34 9.93
CA ASN A 377 21.62 -16.81 8.72
C ASN A 377 20.39 -17.64 8.32
N VAL A 378 20.50 -18.98 8.41
CA VAL A 378 19.44 -19.91 7.99
C VAL A 378 18.26 -19.96 8.97
N ARG A 379 18.49 -19.81 10.28
CA ARG A 379 17.48 -20.08 11.33
C ARG A 379 16.18 -19.29 11.22
N PRO A 380 16.15 -17.98 10.93
CA PRO A 380 14.91 -17.19 10.90
C PRO A 380 13.93 -17.59 9.79
N TYR A 381 14.43 -18.27 8.74
CA TYR A 381 13.69 -18.48 7.50
C TYR A 381 13.28 -19.95 7.25
N LEU A 382 13.64 -20.88 8.16
CA LEU A 382 13.17 -22.27 8.07
C LEU A 382 11.86 -22.48 8.85
N PRO A 383 10.92 -23.30 8.33
CA PRO A 383 9.73 -23.72 9.08
C PRO A 383 10.03 -24.45 10.40
N ASP A 384 11.20 -25.08 10.51
CA ASP A 384 11.68 -25.74 11.74
C ASP A 384 13.20 -25.54 11.91
N PRO A 385 13.67 -24.75 12.91
CA PRO A 385 15.09 -24.51 13.16
C PRO A 385 15.84 -25.75 13.69
N THR A 386 15.14 -26.84 14.04
CA THR A 386 15.78 -28.11 14.39
C THR A 386 16.39 -28.82 13.18
N VAL A 387 16.05 -28.42 11.94
CA VAL A 387 16.75 -28.85 10.72
C VAL A 387 18.22 -28.39 10.72
N VAL A 388 18.49 -27.13 11.09
CA VAL A 388 19.87 -26.61 11.24
C VAL A 388 20.64 -27.42 12.29
N ASN A 389 19.98 -27.77 13.40
CA ASN A 389 20.52 -28.65 14.44
C ASN A 389 20.73 -30.12 14.01
N ALA A 390 20.22 -30.53 12.85
CA ALA A 390 20.52 -31.82 12.23
C ALA A 390 21.67 -31.69 11.21
N ALA A 391 21.76 -30.57 10.48
CA ALA A 391 22.87 -30.23 9.59
C ALA A 391 24.20 -30.15 10.37
N LEU A 392 24.24 -29.30 11.41
CA LEU A 392 25.41 -29.12 12.31
C LEU A 392 25.89 -30.39 13.01
N ARG A 393 25.08 -31.45 13.02
CA ARG A 393 25.42 -32.75 13.64
C ARG A 393 25.78 -33.83 12.60
N GLY A 394 25.98 -33.45 11.34
CA GLY A 394 26.27 -34.39 10.24
C GLY A 394 25.18 -35.44 10.00
N ARG A 395 23.93 -35.17 10.42
CA ARG A 395 22.83 -36.15 10.36
C ARG A 395 21.97 -36.04 9.11
N LEU A 396 22.11 -34.95 8.37
CA LEU A 396 21.47 -34.78 7.08
C LEU A 396 22.38 -35.31 5.98
N ALA A 397 21.80 -35.90 4.95
CA ALA A 397 22.51 -36.43 3.81
C ALA A 397 21.72 -36.14 2.54
N TRP A 398 22.42 -35.73 1.47
CA TRP A 398 21.82 -35.69 0.14
C TRP A 398 21.37 -37.09 -0.23
N GLY A 399 20.08 -37.23 -0.55
CA GLY A 399 19.46 -38.50 -0.88
C GLY A 399 20.23 -39.13 -2.04
N LYS A 400 20.96 -40.21 -1.73
CA LYS A 400 21.68 -41.00 -2.73
C LYS A 400 20.62 -41.59 -3.65
N ALA A 401 20.38 -40.89 -4.78
CA ALA A 401 19.19 -41.06 -5.60
C ALA A 401 18.89 -42.55 -5.81
N LEU A 402 17.66 -42.96 -5.48
CA LEU A 402 17.22 -44.35 -5.51
C LEU A 402 17.23 -44.88 -6.94
N ARG A 403 18.43 -45.21 -7.42
CA ARG A 403 18.65 -46.05 -8.59
C ARG A 403 17.87 -47.33 -8.32
N SER A 404 16.87 -47.58 -9.14
CA SER A 404 16.06 -48.78 -9.04
C SER A 404 16.95 -49.99 -9.31
N GLU A 405 17.47 -50.60 -8.25
CA GLU A 405 18.15 -51.91 -8.29
C GLU A 405 17.09 -53.01 -8.49
N GLY A 406 16.47 -52.98 -9.66
CA GLY A 406 15.52 -53.98 -10.10
C GLY A 406 16.22 -55.30 -10.44
N GLY A 407 16.34 -56.18 -9.45
CA GLY A 407 16.72 -57.59 -9.65
C GLY A 407 17.70 -58.11 -8.61
N GLY A 408 17.19 -58.68 -7.52
CA GLY A 408 18.03 -59.24 -6.46
C GLY A 408 17.32 -59.92 -5.29
N ILE A 409 16.09 -60.44 -5.49
CA ILE A 409 15.41 -61.22 -4.43
C ILE A 409 15.96 -62.65 -4.45
N GLU A 410 17.05 -62.91 -3.72
CA GLU A 410 17.32 -64.24 -3.18
C GLU A 410 16.71 -64.34 -1.78
N VAL A 411 15.76 -65.26 -1.61
CA VAL A 411 15.18 -65.62 -0.32
C VAL A 411 15.98 -66.79 0.24
N GLU A 412 16.67 -66.61 1.37
CA GLU A 412 17.15 -67.73 2.18
C GLU A 412 16.47 -67.74 3.55
N VAL A 413 15.93 -68.91 3.94
CA VAL A 413 15.07 -69.07 5.11
C VAL A 413 15.80 -69.79 6.23
N GLY A 414 16.32 -68.99 7.18
CA GLY A 414 16.33 -69.25 8.62
C GLY A 414 16.96 -70.53 9.20
N ALA A 415 17.74 -70.35 10.27
CA ALA A 415 17.87 -71.36 11.33
C ALA A 415 18.16 -70.69 12.68
N ALA A 416 17.64 -71.27 13.77
CA ALA A 416 18.01 -70.88 15.13
C ALA A 416 19.14 -71.75 15.66
N GLY A 417 20.03 -71.20 16.50
CA GLY A 417 21.09 -71.97 17.15
C GLY A 417 21.79 -71.16 18.24
N ALA A 418 21.90 -71.73 19.44
CA ALA A 418 22.66 -71.17 20.56
C ALA A 418 24.04 -71.86 20.66
N GLY A 419 25.04 -71.16 21.20
CA GLY A 419 26.34 -71.75 21.50
C GLY A 419 27.30 -70.77 22.17
N ALA A 420 27.88 -71.17 23.30
CA ALA A 420 28.91 -70.40 24.00
C ALA A 420 30.31 -70.92 23.64
N GLY A 421 31.33 -70.04 23.67
CA GLY A 421 32.73 -70.45 23.66
C GLY A 421 33.69 -69.42 23.06
N GLY A 422 34.67 -68.98 23.86
CA GLY A 422 36.03 -68.76 23.33
C GLY A 422 36.81 -70.08 23.33
N PRO A 423 38.17 -70.09 23.37
CA PRO A 423 39.07 -68.95 23.54
C PRO A 423 40.34 -69.03 22.62
N HIS A 424 41.40 -68.27 22.95
CA HIS A 424 42.79 -68.42 22.48
C HIS A 424 43.07 -68.16 20.96
N GLU A 425 44.24 -67.69 20.51
CA GLU A 425 45.40 -67.02 21.14
C GLU A 425 46.27 -66.37 20.05
N ALA A 426 47.27 -65.57 20.46
CA ALA A 426 48.55 -65.30 19.75
C ALA A 426 48.52 -64.37 18.50
N ALA A 427 49.56 -63.58 18.25
CA ALA A 427 50.68 -63.11 19.09
C ALA A 427 51.44 -61.94 18.42
N GLU A 428 52.45 -61.44 19.13
CA GLU A 428 53.60 -60.64 18.66
C GLU A 428 53.44 -59.12 18.45
N THR A 429 54.44 -58.29 18.79
CA THR A 429 55.09 -58.06 20.12
C THR A 429 56.03 -56.84 20.07
N SER A 430 56.42 -56.34 21.27
CA SER A 430 57.51 -55.38 21.53
C SER A 430 57.22 -53.91 21.12
N GLY A 431 57.70 -52.90 21.84
CA GLY A 431 58.36 -52.80 23.16
C GLY A 431 58.54 -51.29 23.45
N GLY A 432 58.35 -50.73 24.66
CA GLY A 432 58.91 -51.13 25.96
C GLY A 432 60.04 -50.15 26.33
N GLY A 433 60.09 -49.50 27.50
CA GLY A 433 59.15 -49.46 28.63
C GLY A 433 59.81 -48.80 29.87
N SER A 434 59.13 -48.84 31.02
CA SER A 434 59.66 -48.56 32.39
C SER A 434 60.11 -47.12 32.71
N ALA A 435 60.03 -46.61 33.95
CA ALA A 435 59.71 -47.27 35.23
C ALA A 435 59.00 -46.34 36.25
N SER A 436 58.25 -46.92 37.18
CA SER A 436 57.89 -46.34 38.51
C SER A 436 59.00 -46.69 39.54
N PRO A 437 59.08 -46.17 40.81
CA PRO A 437 58.00 -46.17 41.82
C PRO A 437 57.98 -45.08 42.94
N GLY A 438 56.87 -44.99 43.70
CA GLY A 438 56.80 -44.60 45.14
C GLY A 438 57.18 -43.16 45.55
N ALA A 439 56.79 -42.65 46.73
CA ALA A 439 55.88 -43.15 47.78
C ALA A 439 55.39 -41.96 48.66
N ASP A 440 54.67 -42.25 49.76
CA ASP A 440 53.98 -41.30 50.65
C ASP A 440 54.86 -40.25 51.38
N VAL A 441 54.26 -39.14 51.82
CA VAL A 441 54.13 -38.70 53.25
C VAL A 441 53.55 -37.26 53.35
N ALA A 442 52.91 -36.93 54.48
CA ALA A 442 52.03 -35.77 54.71
C ALA A 442 52.70 -34.50 55.32
N ALA A 443 51.85 -33.46 55.51
CA ALA A 443 52.06 -32.19 56.23
C ALA A 443 52.90 -31.11 55.49
N ASP A 444 52.80 -29.80 55.78
CA ASP A 444 52.04 -29.05 56.81
C ASP A 444 51.73 -27.59 56.36
N GLY A 445 50.82 -26.89 57.08
CA GLY A 445 50.81 -25.43 57.21
C GLY A 445 50.10 -24.58 56.15
N GLY A 446 49.23 -23.64 56.57
CA GLY A 446 48.64 -22.65 55.65
C GLY A 446 47.41 -21.85 56.11
N LEU A 447 47.11 -21.74 57.41
CA LEU A 447 45.92 -21.02 57.90
C LEU A 447 46.02 -19.49 57.73
N GLY A 448 44.92 -18.85 57.33
CA GLY A 448 44.82 -17.40 57.10
C GLY A 448 43.46 -16.82 57.50
N ALA A 449 43.00 -17.07 58.73
CA ALA A 449 41.76 -16.48 59.27
C ALA A 449 42.03 -15.13 59.95
N GLY A 450 41.16 -14.14 59.75
CA GLY A 450 41.29 -12.81 60.34
C GLY A 450 39.94 -12.11 60.54
N ALA A 451 39.31 -12.33 61.69
CA ALA A 451 38.03 -11.73 62.06
C ALA A 451 38.14 -10.93 63.37
N TYR A 452 38.21 -9.60 63.24
CA TYR A 452 37.94 -8.56 64.23
C TYR A 452 37.50 -7.32 63.43
N GLY A 453 36.57 -6.46 63.85
CA GLY A 453 35.92 -6.32 65.15
C GLY A 453 36.10 -4.88 65.63
N GLY A 454 35.06 -4.04 65.52
CA GLY A 454 35.20 -2.59 65.72
C GLY A 454 33.90 -1.80 65.61
N ASP A 455 33.04 -1.92 66.63
CA ASP A 455 32.00 -0.95 66.95
C ASP A 455 32.65 0.33 67.52
N PRO A 456 32.15 1.53 67.21
CA PRO A 456 32.05 2.53 68.27
C PRO A 456 30.69 3.25 68.30
N SER A 457 30.02 3.12 69.43
CA SER A 457 28.88 3.95 69.84
C SER A 457 29.28 4.94 70.94
N VAL A 458 28.44 5.97 71.16
CA VAL A 458 28.56 7.07 72.15
C VAL A 458 29.79 8.00 71.92
N ALA A 459 29.76 9.32 72.16
CA ALA A 459 28.81 10.12 72.96
C ALA A 459 28.66 11.60 72.52
N GLU A 460 27.50 12.16 72.91
CA GLU A 460 27.23 13.54 73.35
C GLU A 460 27.49 14.79 72.46
N GLY A 461 26.54 15.73 72.50
CA GLY A 461 26.60 17.02 71.79
C GLY A 461 25.28 17.79 71.77
N ALA A 462 24.66 18.05 72.94
CA ALA A 462 23.30 18.61 73.03
C ALA A 462 23.24 20.12 73.39
N ALA A 463 22.43 20.87 72.63
CA ALA A 463 21.94 22.23 72.88
C ALA A 463 20.72 22.44 71.92
N GLN A 464 19.50 22.88 72.27
CA GLN A 464 18.97 23.66 73.39
C GLN A 464 19.46 25.13 73.37
N ALA A 465 18.65 26.18 73.19
CA ALA A 465 17.21 26.33 72.92
C ALA A 465 17.00 27.61 72.06
N ASN A 466 15.82 27.93 71.53
CA ASN A 466 14.67 28.61 72.18
C ASN A 466 13.67 29.02 71.08
N GLY A 467 12.50 29.55 71.45
CA GLY A 467 11.81 30.52 70.57
C GLY A 467 10.35 30.20 70.27
N ASP A 468 9.50 30.64 71.19
CA ASP A 468 8.06 30.80 71.07
C ASP A 468 7.60 31.50 69.77
N GLY A 469 6.38 31.22 69.33
CA GLY A 469 5.82 31.78 68.09
C GLY A 469 4.36 31.41 67.83
N ALA A 470 3.48 31.62 68.82
CA ALA A 470 2.04 31.57 68.59
C ALA A 470 1.57 32.85 67.86
N GLU A 471 0.53 32.76 67.04
CA GLU A 471 -0.80 33.31 67.39
C GLU A 471 -1.88 33.00 66.32
N ASP A 472 -3.12 33.34 66.68
CA ASP A 472 -4.39 32.98 66.03
C ASP A 472 -4.63 33.58 64.62
N GLY A 473 -5.62 33.02 63.91
CA GLY A 473 -6.01 33.44 62.55
C GLY A 473 -7.48 33.20 62.16
N LEU A 474 -8.39 33.06 63.13
CA LEU A 474 -9.83 33.20 62.91
C LEU A 474 -10.13 34.72 62.65
N ALA A 475 -11.18 35.17 61.95
CA ALA A 475 -12.41 34.55 61.47
C ALA A 475 -13.09 35.35 60.32
N THR A 476 -14.15 34.78 59.75
CA THR A 476 -15.43 35.39 59.26
C THR A 476 -15.59 36.91 59.00
N GLY A 477 -16.30 37.24 57.91
CA GLY A 477 -16.96 38.55 57.65
C GLY A 477 -17.05 38.79 56.14
N SER A 478 -18.20 38.98 55.47
CA SER A 478 -19.43 39.75 55.76
C SER A 478 -19.21 41.26 55.80
N GLY A 479 -19.73 41.97 54.79
CA GLY A 479 -19.64 43.42 54.63
C GLY A 479 -20.48 43.87 53.43
N ASP A 480 -21.36 44.85 53.65
CA ASP A 480 -22.49 45.17 52.75
C ASP A 480 -22.35 46.53 52.05
N ALA A 481 -23.17 46.75 51.02
CA ALA A 481 -23.64 48.03 50.46
C ALA A 481 -22.66 49.18 50.10
N ALA A 482 -22.85 49.71 48.88
CA ALA A 482 -22.89 51.16 48.65
C ALA A 482 -23.74 51.51 47.41
N ASP A 483 -24.60 52.53 47.53
CA ASP A 483 -25.41 53.09 46.44
C ASP A 483 -24.61 54.13 45.64
N GLY A 484 -24.97 54.38 44.37
CA GLY A 484 -24.07 55.04 43.41
C GLY A 484 -24.75 55.77 42.24
N ARG A 485 -25.89 56.43 42.47
CA ARG A 485 -26.72 57.02 41.41
C ARG A 485 -26.34 58.46 41.05
N ALA A 486 -25.78 58.65 39.84
CA ALA A 486 -25.71 59.95 39.16
C ALA A 486 -25.94 59.77 37.65
N GLY A 487 -26.47 60.78 36.98
CA GLY A 487 -26.58 60.80 35.52
C GLY A 487 -26.38 62.22 34.99
N VAL A 488 -26.39 62.39 33.66
CA VAL A 488 -26.71 63.64 32.96
C VAL A 488 -27.07 63.29 31.51
N ALA A 489 -27.88 64.13 30.85
CA ALA A 489 -28.41 63.90 29.51
C ALA A 489 -27.77 64.83 28.45
N GLY A 490 -27.86 64.43 27.17
CA GLY A 490 -27.45 65.18 25.99
C GLY A 490 -27.47 64.24 24.77
N SER A 491 -28.52 64.14 23.97
CA SER A 491 -29.15 65.16 23.10
C SER A 491 -28.28 65.53 21.89
N GLY A 492 -28.76 65.19 20.69
CA GLY A 492 -28.08 65.43 19.41
C GLY A 492 -28.79 64.71 18.26
N ALA A 493 -29.66 65.43 17.54
CA ALA A 493 -30.46 64.90 16.43
C ALA A 493 -30.26 65.71 15.13
N GLY A 494 -30.44 65.06 13.99
CA GLY A 494 -30.32 65.60 12.62
C GLY A 494 -29.70 64.53 11.70
N SER A 495 -30.33 64.04 10.63
CA SER A 495 -30.89 64.73 9.44
C SER A 495 -29.82 65.43 8.60
N GLY A 496 -29.61 65.10 7.31
CA GLY A 496 -30.23 64.07 6.47
C GLY A 496 -29.95 64.32 4.97
N VAL A 497 -30.85 63.82 4.09
CA VAL A 497 -31.06 64.27 2.69
C VAL A 497 -30.02 63.89 1.60
N SER A 498 -30.39 62.85 0.83
CA SER A 498 -30.56 62.80 -0.65
C SER A 498 -29.43 63.15 -1.66
N GLY A 499 -29.44 62.39 -2.78
CA GLY A 499 -28.60 62.58 -3.99
C GLY A 499 -27.84 61.30 -4.34
N SER A 500 -28.20 60.41 -5.28
CA SER A 500 -28.80 60.57 -6.62
C SER A 500 -27.95 61.40 -7.59
N GLY A 501 -27.16 60.71 -8.43
CA GLY A 501 -26.36 61.32 -9.49
C GLY A 501 -25.60 60.28 -10.33
N SER A 502 -26.07 60.01 -11.55
CA SER A 502 -25.36 59.20 -12.55
C SER A 502 -24.44 60.07 -13.41
N GLY A 503 -23.26 59.59 -13.76
CA GLY A 503 -22.44 60.23 -14.78
C GLY A 503 -21.03 59.65 -14.88
N GLY A 504 -20.72 58.98 -15.99
CA GLY A 504 -19.35 58.60 -16.34
C GLY A 504 -18.84 59.47 -17.48
N SER A 505 -17.55 59.84 -17.45
CA SER A 505 -16.76 60.23 -18.63
C SER A 505 -15.29 60.50 -18.29
N GLY A 506 -14.38 59.92 -19.10
CA GLY A 506 -13.24 60.65 -19.67
C GLY A 506 -11.95 60.81 -18.86
N SER A 507 -10.87 60.23 -19.39
CA SER A 507 -9.46 60.71 -19.36
C SER A 507 -8.72 60.79 -18.01
N GLY A 508 -7.43 60.43 -17.93
CA GLY A 508 -6.54 59.84 -18.93
C GLY A 508 -5.05 60.09 -18.64
N SER A 509 -4.17 59.41 -19.37
CA SER A 509 -2.69 59.53 -19.27
C SER A 509 -2.10 58.97 -17.96
N SER A 510 -0.84 58.51 -17.84
CA SER A 510 0.26 58.30 -18.81
C SER A 510 1.15 57.14 -18.30
N GLY A 511 1.77 56.37 -19.20
CA GLY A 511 2.78 55.35 -18.84
C GLY A 511 3.22 54.55 -20.07
N LEU A 512 4.54 54.42 -20.29
CA LEU A 512 5.13 53.79 -21.48
C LEU A 512 5.82 52.47 -21.14
N GLY A 513 5.79 51.50 -22.06
CA GLY A 513 6.44 50.20 -21.90
C GLY A 513 6.32 49.35 -23.18
N THR A 514 7.12 49.66 -24.20
CA THR A 514 7.05 49.01 -25.52
C THR A 514 8.00 47.83 -25.65
N VAL A 515 7.50 46.69 -26.16
CA VAL A 515 8.29 45.66 -26.81
C VAL A 515 7.67 45.38 -28.18
N SER A 516 8.49 45.29 -29.22
CA SER A 516 8.05 45.27 -30.62
C SER A 516 8.04 43.86 -31.20
N VAL A 517 6.95 43.50 -31.89
CA VAL A 517 6.89 42.32 -32.77
C VAL A 517 6.92 42.82 -34.23
N GLY A 518 7.79 42.24 -35.06
CA GLY A 518 7.94 42.58 -36.48
C GLY A 518 7.87 41.34 -37.37
N VAL A 519 6.98 41.35 -38.36
CA VAL A 519 6.72 40.25 -39.31
C VAL A 519 6.49 40.82 -40.71
N SER A 520 6.84 40.06 -41.75
CA SER A 520 6.80 40.41 -43.20
C SER A 520 8.02 41.22 -43.68
N GLY A 521 8.49 41.10 -44.93
CA GLY A 521 8.04 40.24 -46.05
C GLY A 521 9.03 40.30 -47.23
N ALA A 522 8.85 39.45 -48.25
CA ALA A 522 9.85 39.20 -49.31
C ALA A 522 9.64 39.98 -50.63
N VAL A 523 10.75 40.19 -51.38
CA VAL A 523 10.78 40.39 -52.86
C VAL A 523 12.15 39.97 -53.45
N ASP A 524 12.23 39.82 -54.77
CA ASP A 524 13.26 39.09 -55.55
C ASP A 524 14.56 39.85 -55.95
N GLY A 525 15.60 39.09 -56.35
CA GLY A 525 16.16 39.23 -57.72
C GLY A 525 17.67 39.47 -57.96
N ALA A 526 18.41 38.41 -58.35
CA ALA A 526 19.60 38.35 -59.27
C ALA A 526 20.85 39.25 -59.00
N ASP A 527 22.05 39.13 -59.62
CA ASP A 527 22.65 38.22 -60.63
C ASP A 527 24.21 38.21 -60.48
N ALA A 528 24.91 37.18 -61.02
CA ALA A 528 26.37 37.07 -61.28
C ALA A 528 27.41 37.27 -60.14
N GLY A 529 28.64 36.72 -60.16
CA GLY A 529 29.25 35.69 -61.04
C GLY A 529 30.81 35.70 -61.02
N ALA A 530 31.45 34.51 -60.91
CA ALA A 530 32.92 34.25 -60.93
C ALA A 530 33.74 34.88 -59.77
N ASP A 531 34.98 34.51 -59.40
CA ASP A 531 35.92 33.39 -59.67
C ASP A 531 36.99 33.38 -58.51
N SER A 532 37.93 32.45 -58.25
CA SER A 532 38.38 31.16 -58.82
C SER A 532 39.24 30.40 -57.76
N GLY A 533 39.61 29.12 -57.97
CA GLY A 533 40.79 28.51 -57.32
C GLY A 533 40.65 27.08 -56.75
N GLY A 534 41.67 26.22 -56.99
CA GLY A 534 41.84 24.88 -56.36
C GLY A 534 42.49 24.93 -54.96
N VAL A 535 42.86 23.84 -54.29
CA VAL A 535 43.44 22.55 -54.75
C VAL A 535 42.92 21.35 -53.92
N ALA A 536 43.12 20.11 -54.38
CA ALA A 536 42.42 18.90 -53.90
C ALA A 536 43.22 17.95 -52.95
N ALA A 537 42.50 17.29 -52.04
CA ALA A 537 42.70 15.93 -51.50
C ALA A 537 41.52 15.53 -50.55
N GLY A 538 41.08 14.27 -50.39
CA GLY A 538 41.48 13.07 -51.15
C GLY A 538 41.27 11.68 -50.49
N VAL A 539 40.15 11.38 -49.81
CA VAL A 539 39.77 10.02 -49.30
C VAL A 539 38.25 9.89 -49.41
N VAL A 540 37.65 9.14 -50.35
CA VAL A 540 37.43 7.67 -50.43
C VAL A 540 36.44 7.15 -49.37
N ALA A 541 35.27 6.70 -49.84
CA ALA A 541 34.28 5.91 -49.10
C ALA A 541 34.19 4.49 -49.70
N PRO A 542 33.81 3.46 -48.91
CA PRO A 542 33.57 2.12 -49.43
C PRO A 542 32.07 1.75 -49.45
N ASP A 543 31.54 1.51 -50.65
CA ASP A 543 30.34 0.71 -50.89
C ASP A 543 30.82 -0.66 -51.41
N THR A 544 30.50 -1.77 -50.73
CA THR A 544 30.68 -3.12 -51.30
C THR A 544 29.59 -4.08 -50.84
N SER A 545 28.76 -4.52 -51.79
CA SER A 545 27.98 -5.74 -51.67
C SER A 545 28.84 -6.97 -52.02
N GLY A 546 28.55 -8.11 -51.39
CA GLY A 546 29.24 -9.38 -51.71
C GLY A 546 28.79 -10.52 -50.80
N ALA A 547 28.24 -11.60 -51.37
CA ALA A 547 27.71 -12.75 -50.64
C ALA A 547 28.45 -14.04 -51.00
N ALA A 548 28.52 -15.02 -50.07
CA ALA A 548 28.43 -16.46 -50.39
C ALA A 548 28.44 -17.41 -49.15
N SER A 549 27.33 -18.16 -48.98
CA SER A 549 27.26 -19.64 -48.90
C SER A 549 28.03 -20.47 -47.82
N GLY A 550 27.27 -21.29 -47.08
CA GLY A 550 27.72 -22.46 -46.28
C GLY A 550 26.89 -22.64 -45.00
N ALA A 551 25.86 -23.49 -44.91
CA ALA A 551 25.87 -24.97 -44.80
C ALA A 551 26.37 -25.49 -43.41
N ALA A 552 25.74 -26.43 -42.70
CA ALA A 552 24.67 -27.38 -43.08
C ALA A 552 23.85 -27.92 -41.87
N SER A 553 22.78 -28.69 -42.18
CA SER A 553 22.06 -29.70 -41.37
C SER A 553 21.38 -29.28 -40.04
N SER A 554 20.12 -29.59 -39.68
CA SER A 554 19.05 -30.54 -40.09
C SER A 554 18.84 -31.79 -39.20
N GLU A 555 17.89 -31.69 -38.25
CA GLU A 555 17.08 -32.79 -37.65
C GLU A 555 15.94 -32.12 -36.82
N GLY A 556 14.74 -32.68 -36.63
CA GLY A 556 14.10 -33.81 -37.31
C GLY A 556 13.05 -34.53 -36.42
N ARG A 557 11.76 -34.55 -36.84
CA ARG A 557 10.60 -35.24 -36.21
C ARG A 557 10.04 -34.61 -34.91
N ALA A 558 8.77 -34.81 -34.54
CA ALA A 558 7.57 -35.21 -35.30
C ALA A 558 6.28 -34.89 -34.50
N SER A 559 5.13 -34.79 -35.19
CA SER A 559 3.81 -34.60 -34.58
C SER A 559 3.05 -35.93 -34.39
N LEU A 560 2.46 -36.12 -33.20
CA LEU A 560 1.35 -37.02 -32.90
C LEU A 560 0.49 -36.28 -31.83
N SER A 561 -0.73 -35.80 -32.08
CA SER A 561 -2.02 -36.52 -32.17
C SER A 561 -2.25 -37.64 -31.14
N SER A 562 -3.13 -37.36 -30.17
CA SER A 562 -3.88 -38.36 -29.38
C SER A 562 -5.16 -37.72 -28.82
N ASP A 563 -6.32 -38.14 -29.29
CA ASP A 563 -7.61 -37.93 -28.61
C ASP A 563 -7.72 -38.80 -27.35
N GLY A 564 -8.64 -38.50 -26.43
CA GLY A 564 -8.85 -39.34 -25.23
C GLY A 564 -9.80 -38.78 -24.16
N GLU A 565 -11.11 -38.84 -24.40
CA GLU A 565 -12.17 -38.57 -23.40
C GLU A 565 -13.12 -39.82 -23.29
N PRO A 566 -14.12 -39.90 -22.38
CA PRO A 566 -13.93 -40.52 -21.05
C PRO A 566 -14.81 -41.76 -20.76
N ALA A 567 -14.53 -42.43 -19.63
CA ALA A 567 -15.43 -43.35 -18.89
C ALA A 567 -14.93 -43.37 -17.42
N GLU A 568 -15.72 -43.28 -16.33
CA GLU A 568 -17.08 -43.74 -15.94
C GLU A 568 -17.09 -45.12 -15.20
N SER A 569 -17.81 -45.18 -14.06
CA SER A 569 -17.96 -46.30 -13.09
C SER A 569 -16.71 -46.69 -12.27
N GLY A 570 -16.78 -47.20 -11.03
CA GLY A 570 -17.88 -47.43 -10.07
C GLY A 570 -17.31 -47.82 -8.69
N GLN A 571 -17.81 -47.33 -7.55
CA GLN A 571 -18.91 -47.89 -6.73
C GLN A 571 -18.51 -48.97 -5.68
N VAL A 572 -18.50 -48.56 -4.39
CA VAL A 572 -18.84 -49.30 -3.14
C VAL A 572 -18.06 -50.57 -2.71
N GLY A 573 -17.59 -50.56 -1.45
CA GLY A 573 -17.19 -51.73 -0.63
C GLY A 573 -16.22 -51.31 0.48
N ALA A 574 -16.48 -51.31 1.80
CA ALA A 574 -17.36 -52.08 2.70
C ALA A 574 -16.76 -53.43 3.17
N GLY A 575 -16.27 -53.45 4.42
CA GLY A 575 -15.65 -54.59 5.11
C GLY A 575 -14.16 -54.36 5.43
N GLY A 576 -13.60 -54.80 6.56
CA GLY A 576 -14.21 -55.44 7.73
C GLY A 576 -13.29 -56.47 8.42
N VAL A 577 -13.49 -56.67 9.74
CA VAL A 577 -12.87 -57.69 10.61
C VAL A 577 -11.39 -57.48 10.97
N GLY A 578 -11.07 -57.55 12.28
CA GLY A 578 -9.70 -57.48 12.80
C GLY A 578 -9.58 -57.33 14.33
N GLY A 579 -10.28 -58.16 15.11
CA GLY A 579 -10.38 -58.00 16.56
C GLY A 579 -9.67 -59.07 17.41
N VAL A 580 -8.77 -58.62 18.29
CA VAL A 580 -8.25 -59.27 19.52
C VAL A 580 -7.89 -58.11 20.47
N GLY A 581 -8.10 -58.10 21.79
CA GLY A 581 -8.65 -59.09 22.72
C GLY A 581 -7.92 -58.95 24.06
N GLY A 582 -8.57 -58.38 25.10
CA GLY A 582 -7.88 -57.93 26.32
C GLY A 582 -8.80 -57.60 27.49
N GLU A 583 -9.25 -58.64 28.19
CA GLU A 583 -9.80 -58.60 29.56
C GLU A 583 -8.67 -58.26 30.57
N ALA A 584 -8.89 -57.71 31.77
CA ALA A 584 -10.05 -57.06 32.39
C ALA A 584 -9.54 -56.16 33.55
N GLY A 585 -10.36 -55.24 34.06
CA GLY A 585 -9.95 -54.31 35.13
C GLY A 585 -11.11 -53.53 35.75
N GLU A 586 -12.05 -54.21 36.40
CA GLU A 586 -13.21 -53.57 37.02
C GLU A 586 -12.84 -52.67 38.22
N ALA A 587 -13.17 -51.38 38.11
CA ALA A 587 -13.21 -50.43 39.23
C ALA A 587 -14.43 -49.52 39.05
N SER A 588 -15.63 -50.06 39.30
CA SER A 588 -16.90 -49.37 39.08
C SER A 588 -17.13 -48.20 40.05
N ALA A 589 -17.30 -46.99 39.52
CA ALA A 589 -17.71 -45.81 40.28
C ALA A 589 -18.44 -44.76 39.40
N GLY A 590 -19.75 -44.56 39.66
CA GLY A 590 -20.44 -43.27 39.43
C GLY A 590 -20.64 -42.78 37.98
N GLY A 591 -21.14 -43.62 37.08
CA GLY A 591 -21.42 -43.25 35.67
C GLY A 591 -22.72 -42.46 35.43
N GLU A 592 -22.98 -41.37 36.18
CA GLU A 592 -24.21 -40.55 36.05
C GLU A 592 -23.94 -39.08 35.63
N GLY A 593 -22.69 -38.74 35.26
CA GLY A 593 -22.28 -37.36 34.95
C GLY A 593 -21.82 -37.09 33.51
N SER A 594 -22.00 -38.03 32.57
CA SER A 594 -21.50 -37.89 31.19
C SER A 594 -22.51 -37.23 30.25
N GLU A 595 -23.79 -37.60 30.33
CA GLU A 595 -24.81 -37.18 29.36
C GLU A 595 -25.09 -35.67 29.40
N ASP A 596 -25.05 -35.06 30.60
CA ASP A 596 -25.15 -33.61 30.78
C ASP A 596 -24.00 -32.82 30.11
N ALA A 597 -22.78 -33.38 30.09
CA ALA A 597 -21.62 -32.73 29.50
C ALA A 597 -21.72 -32.68 27.96
N ASP A 598 -22.12 -33.80 27.35
CA ASP A 598 -22.36 -33.89 25.90
C ASP A 598 -23.52 -32.99 25.46
N ALA A 599 -24.59 -32.91 26.27
CA ALA A 599 -25.72 -32.03 26.01
C ALA A 599 -25.34 -30.53 26.06
N VAL A 600 -24.50 -30.12 27.02
CA VAL A 600 -23.97 -28.75 27.10
C VAL A 600 -23.04 -28.44 25.92
N ALA A 601 -22.17 -29.38 25.54
CA ALA A 601 -21.28 -29.22 24.39
C ALA A 601 -22.05 -29.07 23.07
N ALA A 602 -23.06 -29.92 22.84
CA ALA A 602 -23.93 -29.84 21.66
C ALA A 602 -24.73 -28.51 21.61
N THR A 603 -25.20 -28.03 22.77
CA THR A 603 -25.91 -26.74 22.87
C THR A 603 -24.97 -25.57 22.56
N ALA A 604 -23.72 -25.61 23.04
CA ALA A 604 -22.71 -24.60 22.74
C ALA A 604 -22.33 -24.57 21.24
N ALA A 605 -22.18 -25.75 20.62
CA ALA A 605 -21.92 -25.85 19.18
C ALA A 605 -23.08 -25.26 18.36
N ALA A 606 -24.33 -25.63 18.65
CA ALA A 606 -25.50 -25.09 17.97
C ALA A 606 -25.66 -23.57 18.14
N ALA A 607 -25.24 -23.02 19.30
CA ALA A 607 -25.19 -21.57 19.52
C ALA A 607 -24.10 -20.88 18.70
N ALA A 608 -22.93 -21.52 18.53
CA ALA A 608 -21.86 -21.03 17.67
C ALA A 608 -22.25 -21.07 16.18
N ASP A 609 -22.91 -22.14 15.73
CA ASP A 609 -23.50 -22.25 14.38
C ASP A 609 -24.52 -21.14 14.12
N ALA A 610 -25.44 -20.92 15.06
CA ALA A 610 -26.46 -19.87 14.95
C ALA A 610 -25.84 -18.47 14.91
N LEU A 611 -24.83 -18.20 15.75
CA LEU A 611 -24.09 -16.94 15.77
C LEU A 611 -23.33 -16.72 14.44
N GLY A 612 -22.57 -17.71 13.98
CA GLY A 612 -21.86 -17.67 12.70
C GLY A 612 -22.80 -17.40 11.52
N ALA A 613 -23.95 -18.09 11.49
CA ALA A 613 -24.98 -17.91 10.48
C ALA A 613 -25.73 -16.56 10.57
N LEU A 614 -25.71 -15.86 11.71
CA LEU A 614 -26.23 -14.48 11.83
C LEU A 614 -25.19 -13.46 11.34
N ILE A 615 -23.93 -13.58 11.79
CA ILE A 615 -22.82 -12.73 11.35
C ILE A 615 -22.64 -12.81 9.83
N GLY A 616 -22.57 -14.02 9.27
CA GLY A 616 -22.40 -14.24 7.82
C GLY A 616 -23.60 -13.85 6.95
N ARG A 617 -24.73 -13.44 7.54
CA ARG A 617 -25.87 -12.81 6.86
C ARG A 617 -25.96 -11.30 7.06
N GLY A 618 -25.07 -10.71 7.86
CA GLY A 618 -25.11 -9.30 8.25
C GLY A 618 -26.19 -8.95 9.29
N ASP A 619 -26.78 -9.94 9.96
CA ASP A 619 -27.83 -9.74 10.97
C ASP A 619 -27.20 -9.42 12.35
N TYR A 620 -26.48 -8.30 12.40
CA TYR A 620 -25.66 -7.92 13.55
C TYR A 620 -26.51 -7.60 14.80
N ALA A 621 -27.74 -7.13 14.62
CA ALA A 621 -28.67 -6.84 15.72
C ALA A 621 -29.09 -8.12 16.47
N ALA A 622 -29.30 -9.23 15.75
CA ALA A 622 -29.58 -10.54 16.35
C ALA A 622 -28.31 -11.27 16.81
N ALA A 623 -27.15 -11.06 16.15
CA ALA A 623 -25.88 -11.64 16.57
C ALA A 623 -25.34 -11.02 17.87
N TYR A 624 -25.44 -9.69 18.03
CA TYR A 624 -24.81 -8.96 19.13
C TYR A 624 -25.17 -9.46 20.55
N PRO A 625 -26.44 -9.73 20.92
CA PRO A 625 -26.81 -10.28 22.23
C PRO A 625 -26.15 -11.61 22.58
N LEU A 626 -25.83 -12.44 21.58
CA LEU A 626 -25.16 -13.74 21.79
C LEU A 626 -23.67 -13.59 22.13
N THR A 627 -23.08 -12.41 21.91
CA THR A 627 -21.66 -12.12 22.16
C THR A 627 -21.38 -11.38 23.47
N VAL A 628 -22.38 -11.15 24.32
CA VAL A 628 -22.23 -10.35 25.56
C VAL A 628 -21.22 -10.94 26.57
N ALA A 629 -20.92 -12.23 26.50
CA ALA A 629 -19.85 -12.86 27.29
C ALA A 629 -18.42 -12.54 26.79
N GLU A 630 -18.28 -12.04 25.56
CA GLU A 630 -17.05 -11.89 24.79
C GLU A 630 -16.86 -10.42 24.39
N PRO A 631 -16.42 -9.54 25.31
CA PRO A 631 -16.53 -8.09 25.15
C PRO A 631 -15.76 -7.52 23.95
N GLY A 632 -14.66 -8.16 23.53
CA GLY A 632 -13.94 -7.80 22.31
C GLY A 632 -14.75 -8.10 21.04
N ARG A 633 -15.31 -9.31 20.94
CA ARG A 633 -16.16 -9.71 19.80
C ARG A 633 -17.45 -8.88 19.74
N ALA A 634 -18.04 -8.57 20.90
CA ALA A 634 -19.21 -7.69 21.00
C ALA A 634 -18.92 -6.26 20.52
N ALA A 635 -17.76 -5.69 20.86
CA ALA A 635 -17.34 -4.38 20.36
C ALA A 635 -17.05 -4.39 18.85
N ALA A 636 -16.37 -5.43 18.35
CA ALA A 636 -16.07 -5.58 16.92
C ALA A 636 -17.33 -5.74 16.06
N LEU A 637 -18.30 -6.56 16.50
CA LEU A 637 -19.62 -6.65 15.84
C LEU A 637 -20.37 -5.31 15.88
N ARG A 638 -20.30 -4.58 16.99
CA ARG A 638 -20.95 -3.26 17.10
C ARG A 638 -20.35 -2.24 16.14
N ALA A 639 -19.01 -2.19 16.04
CA ALA A 639 -18.31 -1.37 15.08
C ALA A 639 -18.66 -1.74 13.63
N LEU A 640 -18.74 -3.03 13.29
CA LEU A 640 -19.13 -3.46 11.95
C LEU A 640 -20.59 -3.12 11.61
N ALA A 641 -21.50 -3.24 12.58
CA ALA A 641 -22.89 -2.81 12.42
C ALA A 641 -22.99 -1.30 12.16
N TYR A 642 -22.28 -0.47 12.94
CA TYR A 642 -22.24 0.98 12.71
C TYR A 642 -21.59 1.33 11.37
N ALA A 643 -20.50 0.67 10.99
CA ALA A 643 -19.80 0.91 9.72
C ALA A 643 -20.66 0.56 8.50
N THR A 644 -21.35 -0.57 8.52
CA THR A 644 -22.24 -1.00 7.42
C THR A 644 -23.50 -0.13 7.32
N SER A 645 -24.02 0.37 8.44
CA SER A 645 -25.19 1.26 8.47
C SER A 645 -24.90 2.76 8.24
N ALA A 646 -23.68 3.25 8.47
CA ALA A 646 -23.34 4.67 8.28
C ALA A 646 -23.49 5.13 6.81
N ARG A 647 -23.85 6.41 6.61
CA ARG A 647 -24.01 7.04 5.29
C ARG A 647 -23.28 8.38 5.13
N SER A 648 -22.96 9.06 6.23
CA SER A 648 -22.19 10.31 6.26
C SER A 648 -20.93 10.18 7.12
N ASP A 649 -19.87 10.94 6.80
CA ASP A 649 -18.67 11.09 7.65
C ASP A 649 -18.95 11.81 8.99
N THR A 650 -20.06 12.55 9.06
CA THR A 650 -20.47 13.43 10.15
C THR A 650 -21.82 13.02 10.74
N GLY A 651 -22.36 11.88 10.29
CA GLY A 651 -23.56 11.26 10.82
C GLY A 651 -23.41 10.72 12.24
N ALA A 652 -24.54 10.39 12.87
CA ALA A 652 -24.56 9.88 14.24
C ALA A 652 -23.84 8.52 14.33
N LEU A 653 -24.00 7.66 13.32
CA LEU A 653 -23.30 6.38 13.27
C LEU A 653 -21.80 6.56 13.06
N ALA A 654 -21.37 7.56 12.28
CA ALA A 654 -19.95 7.85 12.10
C ALA A 654 -19.28 8.43 13.35
N MET A 655 -20.02 9.03 14.28
CA MET A 655 -19.50 9.37 15.60
C MET A 655 -19.39 8.13 16.49
N SER A 656 -20.48 7.35 16.63
CA SER A 656 -20.47 6.12 17.45
C SER A 656 -19.48 5.05 16.94
N LEU A 657 -19.20 5.02 15.64
CA LEU A 657 -18.17 4.16 15.04
C LEU A 657 -16.75 4.56 15.45
N ARG A 658 -16.44 5.87 15.46
CA ARG A 658 -15.15 6.38 15.94
C ARG A 658 -14.99 6.08 17.44
N ASP A 659 -16.01 6.41 18.24
CA ASP A 659 -16.00 6.17 19.69
C ASP A 659 -15.76 4.68 20.04
N GLU A 660 -16.31 3.74 19.27
CA GLU A 660 -16.09 2.30 19.47
C GLU A 660 -14.70 1.84 19.00
N LEU A 661 -14.19 2.37 17.88
CA LEU A 661 -12.86 2.05 17.34
C LEU A 661 -11.74 2.61 18.23
N ASP A 662 -11.82 3.89 18.63
CA ASP A 662 -10.95 4.48 19.65
C ASP A 662 -11.07 3.68 20.97
N GLY A 663 -12.28 3.27 21.33
CA GLY A 663 -12.55 2.40 22.47
C GLY A 663 -11.88 1.03 22.39
N MET A 664 -11.68 0.46 21.20
CA MET A 664 -10.96 -0.80 20.99
C MET A 664 -9.44 -0.60 20.92
N ALA A 665 -8.95 0.45 20.25
CA ALA A 665 -7.53 0.78 20.17
C ALA A 665 -6.89 1.15 21.53
N MET A 666 -7.70 1.46 22.54
CA MET A 666 -7.28 1.69 23.92
C MET A 666 -7.32 0.43 24.82
N ARG A 667 -7.61 -0.75 24.25
CA ARG A 667 -7.67 -2.04 24.94
C ARG A 667 -6.59 -2.97 24.39
N GLU A 668 -6.26 -4.02 25.15
CA GLU A 668 -5.43 -5.11 24.64
C GLU A 668 -6.15 -5.80 23.46
N PRO A 669 -5.48 -6.12 22.34
CA PRO A 669 -6.14 -6.58 21.13
C PRO A 669 -6.65 -8.01 21.31
N SER A 670 -7.76 -8.35 20.64
CA SER A 670 -8.15 -9.75 20.58
C SER A 670 -7.31 -10.49 19.55
N HIS A 671 -6.63 -11.56 19.99
CA HIS A 671 -5.96 -12.52 19.11
C HIS A 671 -6.94 -13.55 18.50
N ASP A 672 -8.25 -13.43 18.76
CA ASP A 672 -9.29 -14.20 18.08
C ASP A 672 -9.43 -13.75 16.61
N ARG A 673 -9.15 -14.67 15.68
CA ARG A 673 -9.26 -14.47 14.24
C ARG A 673 -10.63 -13.95 13.79
N ALA A 674 -11.72 -14.43 14.39
CA ALA A 674 -13.06 -13.95 14.06
C ALA A 674 -13.21 -12.48 14.44
N THR A 675 -12.72 -12.10 15.62
CA THR A 675 -12.73 -10.71 16.10
C THR A 675 -11.80 -9.81 15.25
N GLN A 676 -10.62 -10.30 14.84
CA GLN A 676 -9.71 -9.56 13.94
C GLN A 676 -10.32 -9.25 12.57
N LEU A 677 -10.97 -10.25 11.94
CA LEU A 677 -11.65 -10.06 10.66
C LEU A 677 -12.76 -9.00 10.74
N LEU A 678 -13.54 -9.01 11.83
CA LEU A 678 -14.57 -8.00 12.10
C LEU A 678 -13.96 -6.59 12.33
N ILE A 679 -12.84 -6.51 13.06
CA ILE A 679 -12.11 -5.25 13.27
C ILE A 679 -11.58 -4.69 11.96
N VAL A 680 -10.90 -5.48 11.13
CA VAL A 680 -10.41 -5.04 9.80
C VAL A 680 -11.56 -4.51 8.95
N ALA A 681 -12.67 -5.26 8.89
CA ALA A 681 -13.85 -4.91 8.11
C ALA A 681 -14.56 -3.62 8.57
N ALA A 682 -14.55 -3.33 9.87
CA ALA A 682 -15.13 -2.11 10.44
C ALA A 682 -14.17 -0.91 10.33
N ALA A 683 -12.90 -1.10 10.66
CA ALA A 683 -11.88 -0.07 10.71
C ALA A 683 -11.49 0.42 9.31
N ALA A 684 -11.37 -0.48 8.33
CA ALA A 684 -11.11 -0.10 6.93
C ALA A 684 -12.26 0.76 6.36
N ARG A 685 -13.50 0.38 6.69
CA ARG A 685 -14.69 1.14 6.31
C ARG A 685 -14.77 2.50 7.02
N ALA A 686 -14.34 2.60 8.28
CA ALA A 686 -14.23 3.87 9.00
C ALA A 686 -13.12 4.78 8.47
N ALA A 687 -12.00 4.24 8.01
CA ALA A 687 -10.95 5.01 7.32
C ALA A 687 -11.50 5.63 6.03
N VAL A 688 -12.10 4.82 5.16
CA VAL A 688 -12.64 5.26 3.86
C VAL A 688 -13.82 6.23 4.03
N LEU A 689 -14.85 5.85 4.81
CA LEU A 689 -16.08 6.66 4.94
C LEU A 689 -15.92 7.85 5.88
N CYS A 690 -15.27 7.68 7.03
CA CYS A 690 -15.25 8.67 8.09
C CYS A 690 -13.94 9.47 8.17
N GLY A 691 -12.91 9.15 7.36
CA GLY A 691 -11.59 9.78 7.44
C GLY A 691 -10.94 9.65 8.81
N HIS A 692 -11.24 8.56 9.53
CA HIS A 692 -10.76 8.32 10.89
C HIS A 692 -9.46 7.51 10.84
N SER A 693 -8.42 7.99 11.52
CA SER A 693 -7.11 7.33 11.58
C SER A 693 -7.19 6.05 12.41
N THR A 694 -7.42 4.93 11.73
CA THR A 694 -7.46 3.58 12.35
C THR A 694 -6.13 2.85 12.23
N TYR A 695 -5.04 3.56 11.90
CA TYR A 695 -3.74 3.00 11.53
C TYR A 695 -3.24 1.88 12.47
N GLY A 696 -3.11 2.16 13.77
CA GLY A 696 -2.60 1.19 14.74
C GLY A 696 -3.49 -0.06 14.82
N LEU A 697 -4.80 0.14 15.01
CA LEU A 697 -5.79 -0.93 15.11
C LEU A 697 -5.86 -1.79 13.83
N LEU A 698 -5.67 -1.20 12.65
CA LEU A 698 -5.59 -1.94 11.37
C LEU A 698 -4.28 -2.71 11.22
N GLN A 699 -3.12 -2.11 11.54
CA GLN A 699 -1.83 -2.80 11.50
C GLN A 699 -1.80 -4.01 12.45
N GLU A 700 -2.36 -3.84 13.65
CA GLU A 700 -2.40 -4.84 14.71
C GLU A 700 -3.43 -5.94 14.46
N ALA A 701 -4.59 -5.61 13.90
CA ALA A 701 -5.52 -6.64 13.41
C ALA A 701 -4.96 -7.38 12.18
N ALA A 702 -4.21 -6.70 11.31
CA ALA A 702 -3.60 -7.31 10.11
C ALA A 702 -2.38 -8.19 10.44
N SER A 703 -1.62 -7.92 11.50
CA SER A 703 -0.50 -8.77 11.91
C SER A 703 -0.95 -10.14 12.42
N GLY A 704 -2.14 -10.23 13.01
CA GLY A 704 -2.80 -11.48 13.38
C GLY A 704 -3.29 -12.32 12.18
N LEU A 705 -3.47 -11.72 11.01
CA LEU A 705 -3.97 -12.37 9.79
C LEU A 705 -2.83 -12.82 8.85
N GLY A 706 -1.71 -13.27 9.40
CA GLY A 706 -0.52 -13.67 8.63
C GLY A 706 -0.72 -14.82 7.64
N ASP A 707 -1.79 -15.61 7.78
CA ASP A 707 -2.18 -16.66 6.81
C ASP A 707 -3.19 -16.18 5.74
N LEU A 708 -3.51 -14.88 5.73
CA LEU A 708 -4.31 -14.19 4.71
C LEU A 708 -3.53 -12.98 4.17
N PRO A 709 -2.43 -13.20 3.42
CA PRO A 709 -1.52 -12.13 3.00
C PRO A 709 -2.20 -11.04 2.16
N ALA A 710 -3.17 -11.35 1.29
CA ALA A 710 -3.87 -10.32 0.51
C ALA A 710 -4.83 -9.49 1.39
N VAL A 711 -5.55 -10.12 2.33
CA VAL A 711 -6.39 -9.39 3.31
C VAL A 711 -5.53 -8.51 4.22
N ALA A 712 -4.39 -9.01 4.67
CA ALA A 712 -3.44 -8.26 5.49
C ALA A 712 -2.77 -7.12 4.72
N ALA A 713 -2.39 -7.32 3.45
CA ALA A 713 -1.85 -6.28 2.59
C ALA A 713 -2.86 -5.16 2.35
N LEU A 714 -4.11 -5.51 2.01
CA LEU A 714 -5.20 -4.54 1.83
C LEU A 714 -5.44 -3.73 3.11
N ALA A 715 -5.52 -4.40 4.27
CA ALA A 715 -5.67 -3.74 5.57
C ALA A 715 -4.51 -2.78 5.87
N LYS A 716 -3.26 -3.16 5.55
CA LYS A 716 -2.06 -2.32 5.69
C LYS A 716 -2.06 -1.11 4.74
N ARG A 717 -2.47 -1.28 3.47
CA ARG A 717 -2.62 -0.15 2.53
C ARG A 717 -3.70 0.82 2.99
N VAL A 718 -4.85 0.33 3.47
CA VAL A 718 -5.90 1.18 4.07
C VAL A 718 -5.40 1.91 5.31
N ALA A 719 -4.64 1.24 6.20
CA ALA A 719 -3.98 1.87 7.33
C ALA A 719 -3.06 3.02 6.89
N ALA A 720 -2.13 2.77 5.96
CA ALA A 720 -1.18 3.76 5.48
C ALA A 720 -1.88 4.99 4.85
N GLY A 721 -2.86 4.75 3.97
CA GLY A 721 -3.65 5.82 3.36
C GLY A 721 -4.53 6.60 4.35
N SER A 722 -4.93 5.96 5.45
CA SER A 722 -5.62 6.60 6.57
C SER A 722 -4.68 7.49 7.39
N ALA A 723 -3.48 7.01 7.73
CA ALA A 723 -2.44 7.79 8.43
C ALA A 723 -1.96 9.00 7.63
N GLN A 724 -1.83 8.85 6.31
CA GLN A 724 -1.47 9.93 5.38
C GLN A 724 -2.61 10.94 5.13
N GLY A 725 -3.84 10.66 5.61
CA GLY A 725 -5.01 11.50 5.40
C GLY A 725 -5.56 11.48 3.96
N LEU A 726 -5.19 10.50 3.15
CA LEU A 726 -5.72 10.28 1.80
C LEU A 726 -7.16 9.76 1.88
N LEU A 727 -7.40 8.81 2.77
CA LEU A 727 -8.74 8.31 3.10
C LEU A 727 -9.37 9.30 4.09
N GLY A 728 -10.27 10.16 3.58
CA GLY A 728 -10.52 11.48 4.15
C GLY A 728 -11.96 12.02 4.00
N GLY A 729 -12.96 11.15 4.20
CA GLY A 729 -14.37 11.56 4.32
C GLY A 729 -15.06 11.96 3.01
N THR A 730 -16.24 12.56 3.12
CA THR A 730 -17.19 12.81 2.01
C THR A 730 -16.60 13.63 0.86
N ARG A 731 -15.66 14.54 1.14
CA ARG A 731 -14.99 15.32 0.10
C ARG A 731 -14.10 14.46 -0.79
N ASN A 732 -13.29 13.57 -0.20
CA ASN A 732 -12.37 12.73 -0.96
C ASN A 732 -13.16 11.63 -1.69
N LEU A 733 -14.21 11.08 -1.07
CA LEU A 733 -15.16 10.18 -1.74
C LEU A 733 -15.88 10.86 -2.91
N GLY A 734 -16.31 12.12 -2.79
CA GLY A 734 -16.92 12.87 -3.90
C GLY A 734 -15.95 13.10 -5.07
N ALA A 735 -14.66 13.28 -4.81
CA ALA A 735 -13.63 13.38 -5.85
C ALA A 735 -13.36 12.02 -6.51
N MET A 736 -13.27 10.94 -5.72
CA MET A 736 -13.13 9.57 -6.24
C MET A 736 -14.37 9.12 -7.03
N GLN A 737 -15.57 9.53 -6.63
CA GLN A 737 -16.79 9.32 -7.41
C GLN A 737 -16.75 10.05 -8.75
N ALA A 738 -16.39 11.35 -8.77
CA ALA A 738 -16.26 12.10 -10.02
C ALA A 738 -15.23 11.48 -10.98
N LEU A 739 -14.11 10.97 -10.43
CA LEU A 739 -13.07 10.26 -11.16
C LEU A 739 -13.58 8.93 -11.72
N ALA A 740 -14.16 8.06 -10.89
CA ALA A 740 -14.70 6.78 -11.31
C ALA A 740 -15.85 6.93 -12.31
N GLU A 741 -16.71 7.95 -12.19
CA GLU A 741 -17.72 8.30 -13.19
C GLU A 741 -17.11 8.74 -14.53
N ALA A 742 -15.97 9.44 -14.51
CA ALA A 742 -15.24 9.80 -15.73
C ALA A 742 -14.55 8.56 -16.36
N GLU A 743 -13.96 7.69 -15.55
CA GLU A 743 -13.29 6.48 -16.01
C GLU A 743 -14.27 5.43 -16.56
N ALA A 744 -15.40 5.21 -15.88
CA ALA A 744 -16.48 4.38 -16.39
C ALA A 744 -17.04 4.93 -17.71
N SER A 745 -17.13 6.27 -17.85
CA SER A 745 -17.49 6.90 -19.12
C SER A 745 -16.43 6.70 -20.20
N ALA A 746 -15.13 6.72 -19.87
CA ALA A 746 -14.05 6.47 -20.82
C ALA A 746 -14.02 5.00 -21.25
N GLN A 747 -14.18 4.06 -20.30
CA GLN A 747 -14.25 2.64 -20.59
C GLN A 747 -15.48 2.28 -21.44
N ALA A 748 -16.66 2.83 -21.15
CA ALA A 748 -17.83 2.63 -22.01
C ALA A 748 -17.61 3.15 -23.45
N CYS A 749 -16.80 4.19 -23.64
CA CYS A 749 -16.40 4.65 -24.96
C CYS A 749 -15.34 3.75 -25.62
N ALA A 750 -14.43 3.15 -24.83
CA ALA A 750 -13.48 2.15 -25.29
C ALA A 750 -14.20 0.85 -25.74
N ASP A 751 -15.16 0.36 -24.96
CA ASP A 751 -15.99 -0.80 -25.28
C ASP A 751 -16.79 -0.55 -26.57
N ALA A 752 -17.37 0.65 -26.74
CA ALA A 752 -18.03 1.06 -27.97
C ALA A 752 -17.06 1.17 -29.17
N ALA A 753 -15.81 1.59 -28.95
CA ALA A 753 -14.76 1.58 -29.98
C ALA A 753 -14.35 0.14 -30.36
N ALA A 754 -14.34 -0.80 -29.40
CA ALA A 754 -14.09 -2.22 -29.63
C ALA A 754 -15.23 -2.87 -30.45
N GLU A 755 -16.49 -2.63 -30.11
CA GLU A 755 -17.64 -3.08 -30.92
C GLU A 755 -17.57 -2.47 -32.33
N ALA A 756 -17.31 -1.17 -32.42
CA ALA A 756 -17.16 -0.49 -33.71
C ALA A 756 -15.97 -1.02 -34.53
N LEU A 757 -14.88 -1.47 -33.91
CA LEU A 757 -13.75 -2.11 -34.61
C LEU A 757 -14.16 -3.48 -35.19
N LEU A 758 -14.88 -4.29 -34.40
CA LEU A 758 -15.33 -5.63 -34.79
C LEU A 758 -16.48 -5.64 -35.82
N HIS A 759 -17.23 -4.54 -35.96
CA HIS A 759 -18.45 -4.49 -36.77
C HIS A 759 -18.21 -4.73 -38.29
N PRO A 760 -18.80 -5.77 -38.91
CA PRO A 760 -18.50 -6.17 -40.29
C PRO A 760 -19.22 -5.31 -41.36
N ARG A 761 -18.49 -4.37 -41.95
CA ARG A 761 -19.00 -3.33 -42.88
C ARG A 761 -19.28 -3.84 -44.32
N ASN A 762 -20.27 -4.74 -44.43
CA ASN A 762 -20.68 -5.37 -45.68
C ASN A 762 -21.53 -4.44 -46.59
N LEU A 763 -20.88 -3.73 -47.51
CA LEU A 763 -21.56 -2.90 -48.51
C LEU A 763 -22.02 -3.70 -49.75
N ARG A 764 -23.09 -3.24 -50.41
CA ARG A 764 -23.62 -3.82 -51.66
C ARG A 764 -22.71 -3.65 -52.88
N PHE A 765 -21.57 -2.98 -52.74
CA PHE A 765 -20.66 -2.61 -53.83
C PHE A 765 -19.27 -3.17 -53.50
N PRO A 766 -18.78 -4.24 -54.18
CA PRO A 766 -17.56 -4.95 -53.76
C PRO A 766 -16.32 -4.06 -53.56
N ARG A 767 -16.05 -3.08 -54.44
CA ARG A 767 -14.94 -2.13 -54.24
C ARG A 767 -15.10 -1.33 -52.94
N ALA A 768 -16.31 -0.87 -52.62
CA ALA A 768 -16.57 -0.14 -51.39
C ALA A 768 -16.38 -1.02 -50.15
N THR A 769 -16.76 -2.30 -50.23
CA THR A 769 -16.48 -3.30 -49.18
C THR A 769 -14.97 -3.53 -49.01
N SER A 770 -14.19 -3.62 -50.09
CA SER A 770 -12.73 -3.72 -50.02
C SER A 770 -12.07 -2.47 -49.44
N ILE A 771 -12.60 -1.27 -49.72
CA ILE A 771 -12.14 -0.01 -49.10
C ILE A 771 -12.44 0.01 -47.60
N ALA A 772 -13.63 -0.44 -47.18
CA ALA A 772 -13.96 -0.60 -45.77
C ALA A 772 -13.03 -1.63 -45.07
N GLN A 773 -12.81 -2.78 -45.70
CA GLN A 773 -11.89 -3.82 -45.21
C GLN A 773 -10.42 -3.36 -45.16
N LEU A 774 -10.05 -2.28 -45.84
CA LEU A 774 -8.73 -1.65 -45.72
C LEU A 774 -8.73 -0.61 -44.59
N TRP A 775 -9.73 0.26 -44.53
CA TRP A 775 -9.81 1.36 -43.55
C TRP A 775 -9.98 0.88 -42.10
N TRP A 776 -10.66 -0.24 -41.85
CA TRP A 776 -10.94 -0.77 -40.52
C TRP A 776 -10.04 -1.95 -40.10
N ARG A 777 -8.87 -2.14 -40.72
CA ARG A 777 -7.84 -3.07 -40.19
C ARG A 777 -7.30 -2.56 -38.84
N PRO A 778 -7.23 -3.40 -37.78
CA PRO A 778 -6.77 -2.96 -36.45
C PRO A 778 -5.36 -2.36 -36.42
N ASP A 779 -4.44 -2.85 -37.27
CA ASP A 779 -3.03 -2.45 -37.28
C ASP A 779 -2.77 -1.31 -38.28
N ASP A 780 -3.02 -1.56 -39.57
CA ASP A 780 -2.69 -0.63 -40.68
C ASP A 780 -3.84 0.31 -41.08
N GLY A 781 -5.05 0.11 -40.55
CA GLY A 781 -6.26 0.78 -41.04
C GLY A 781 -6.37 2.22 -40.55
N LEU A 782 -6.66 3.16 -41.46
CA LEU A 782 -6.83 4.59 -41.17
C LEU A 782 -7.80 4.87 -40.01
N LEU A 783 -8.84 4.05 -39.87
CA LEU A 783 -9.84 4.13 -38.81
C LEU A 783 -9.68 2.98 -37.81
N GLY A 784 -9.25 1.80 -38.27
CA GLY A 784 -9.06 0.63 -37.39
C GLY A 784 -7.97 0.85 -36.35
N ARG A 785 -6.85 1.51 -36.68
CA ARG A 785 -5.82 1.90 -35.70
C ARG A 785 -6.38 2.86 -34.64
N LEU A 786 -7.16 3.87 -35.03
CA LEU A 786 -7.73 4.84 -34.09
C LEU A 786 -8.79 4.23 -33.18
N LEU A 787 -9.66 3.38 -33.74
CA LEU A 787 -10.63 2.61 -32.95
C LEU A 787 -9.93 1.61 -32.01
N ARG A 788 -8.82 1.00 -32.44
CA ARG A 788 -8.01 0.14 -31.58
C ARG A 788 -7.35 0.91 -30.44
N GLN A 789 -6.70 2.05 -30.72
CA GLN A 789 -6.09 2.88 -29.67
C GLN A 789 -7.12 3.37 -28.64
N ALA A 790 -8.37 3.63 -29.06
CA ALA A 790 -9.48 3.91 -28.16
C ALA A 790 -10.00 2.67 -27.40
N ALA A 791 -10.10 1.51 -28.06
CA ALA A 791 -10.54 0.24 -27.47
C ALA A 791 -9.55 -0.34 -26.45
N ASP A 792 -8.25 -0.20 -26.71
CA ASP A 792 -7.16 -0.54 -25.78
C ASP A 792 -7.08 0.47 -24.61
N ASN A 793 -7.90 1.54 -24.64
CA ASN A 793 -8.05 2.61 -23.65
C ASN A 793 -6.72 3.30 -23.24
N ASP A 794 -5.74 3.36 -24.15
CA ASP A 794 -4.40 3.86 -23.84
C ASP A 794 -4.38 5.40 -23.76
N ARG A 795 -4.37 5.91 -22.52
CA ARG A 795 -4.26 7.35 -22.23
C ARG A 795 -2.98 7.98 -22.79
N ARG A 796 -1.90 7.22 -23.03
CA ARG A 796 -0.59 7.74 -23.49
C ARG A 796 -0.63 8.27 -24.92
N VAL A 797 -1.51 7.73 -25.77
CA VAL A 797 -1.69 8.14 -27.17
C VAL A 797 -2.82 9.15 -27.37
N LEU A 798 -3.42 9.66 -26.29
CA LEU A 798 -4.59 10.54 -26.30
C LEU A 798 -4.44 11.73 -27.26
N ASP A 799 -3.32 12.45 -27.23
CA ASP A 799 -3.13 13.62 -28.10
C ASP A 799 -2.84 13.27 -29.56
N GLU A 800 -2.18 12.14 -29.85
CA GLU A 800 -2.04 11.64 -31.23
C GLU A 800 -3.40 11.29 -31.83
N VAL A 801 -4.19 10.52 -31.08
CA VAL A 801 -5.54 10.09 -31.46
C VAL A 801 -6.44 11.31 -31.61
N ALA A 802 -6.38 12.26 -30.68
CA ALA A 802 -7.16 13.50 -30.76
C ALA A 802 -6.72 14.39 -31.93
N GLU A 803 -5.44 14.44 -32.32
CA GLU A 803 -5.01 15.18 -33.52
C GLU A 803 -5.42 14.45 -34.81
N ALA A 804 -5.38 13.13 -34.85
CA ALA A 804 -5.90 12.32 -35.95
C ALA A 804 -7.43 12.49 -36.10
N GLN A 805 -8.18 12.45 -35.01
CA GLN A 805 -9.63 12.70 -34.93
C GLN A 805 -9.94 14.11 -35.47
N ARG A 806 -9.27 15.16 -34.96
CA ARG A 806 -9.45 16.55 -35.43
C ARG A 806 -9.11 16.75 -36.90
N ARG A 807 -8.20 15.94 -37.47
CA ARG A 807 -7.89 15.93 -38.91
C ARG A 807 -9.01 15.25 -39.71
N LEU A 808 -9.44 14.04 -39.32
CA LEU A 808 -10.45 13.26 -40.06
C LEU A 808 -11.88 13.82 -39.95
N THR A 809 -12.22 14.52 -38.86
CA THR A 809 -13.50 15.24 -38.71
C THR A 809 -13.71 16.31 -39.80
N LYS A 810 -12.62 16.80 -40.43
CA LYS A 810 -12.71 17.71 -41.59
C LYS A 810 -13.23 16.94 -42.80
N HIS A 811 -14.44 17.28 -43.25
CA HIS A 811 -15.12 16.59 -44.36
C HIS A 811 -14.23 16.36 -45.60
N HIS A 812 -13.40 17.34 -45.98
CA HIS A 812 -12.52 17.22 -47.15
C HIS A 812 -11.39 16.19 -46.98
N GLU A 813 -10.89 15.94 -45.76
CA GLU A 813 -9.83 14.96 -45.54
C GLU A 813 -10.32 13.53 -45.79
N LEU A 814 -11.48 13.15 -45.24
CA LEU A 814 -12.11 11.86 -45.52
C LEU A 814 -12.45 11.69 -47.01
N GLU A 815 -12.88 12.77 -47.69
CA GLU A 815 -13.15 12.72 -49.13
C GLU A 815 -11.87 12.59 -49.98
N ASN A 816 -10.79 13.29 -49.62
CA ASN A 816 -9.50 13.21 -50.29
C ASN A 816 -8.87 11.82 -50.10
N ARG A 817 -8.90 11.29 -48.88
CA ARG A 817 -8.45 9.92 -48.58
C ARG A 817 -9.26 8.87 -49.33
N LEU A 818 -10.59 9.02 -49.41
CA LEU A 818 -11.45 8.12 -50.19
C LEU A 818 -11.16 8.21 -51.70
N ALA A 819 -10.89 9.42 -52.22
CA ALA A 819 -10.57 9.62 -53.63
C ALA A 819 -9.21 9.02 -54.01
N ALA A 820 -8.21 9.10 -53.12
CA ALA A 820 -6.89 8.49 -53.32
C ALA A 820 -7.01 6.95 -53.36
N VAL A 821 -7.64 6.35 -52.35
CA VAL A 821 -7.79 4.88 -52.26
C VAL A 821 -8.70 4.35 -53.39
N ASP A 822 -9.74 5.07 -53.81
CA ASP A 822 -10.50 4.68 -55.01
C ASP A 822 -9.68 4.78 -56.31
N GLU A 823 -8.68 5.66 -56.41
CA GLU A 823 -7.76 5.70 -57.57
C GLU A 823 -6.86 4.45 -57.61
N GLU A 824 -6.32 4.04 -56.46
CA GLU A 824 -5.51 2.82 -56.30
C GLU A 824 -6.31 1.57 -56.71
N PHE A 825 -7.48 1.34 -56.11
CA PHE A 825 -8.35 0.21 -56.46
C PHE A 825 -8.85 0.23 -57.91
N ARG A 826 -8.86 1.39 -58.57
CA ARG A 826 -9.42 1.59 -59.92
C ARG A 826 -8.45 1.22 -61.06
N HIS A 827 -7.15 1.08 -60.79
CA HIS A 827 -6.14 0.61 -61.75
C HIS A 827 -6.23 1.31 -63.13
N GLY A 828 -6.59 2.60 -63.15
CA GLY A 828 -6.74 3.43 -64.35
C GLY A 828 -7.88 3.06 -65.34
N LYS A 829 -8.79 2.11 -65.03
CA LYS A 829 -9.80 1.62 -66.00
C LYS A 829 -11.26 1.61 -65.54
N GLY A 830 -11.56 1.97 -64.29
CA GLY A 830 -12.93 2.09 -63.78
C GLY A 830 -13.48 3.52 -63.79
N HIS A 831 -14.77 3.67 -63.50
CA HIS A 831 -15.34 4.93 -63.02
C HIS A 831 -15.02 5.15 -61.53
N ARG A 832 -15.05 6.41 -61.09
CA ARG A 832 -14.90 6.80 -59.68
C ARG A 832 -16.03 6.24 -58.82
N LEU A 833 -15.77 6.02 -57.53
CA LEU A 833 -16.81 5.62 -56.59
C LEU A 833 -17.76 6.78 -56.29
N GLU A 834 -18.97 6.73 -56.84
CA GLU A 834 -19.97 7.79 -56.76
C GLU A 834 -21.29 7.31 -56.11
N GLY A 835 -22.19 8.26 -55.84
CA GLY A 835 -23.56 7.95 -55.40
C GLY A 835 -23.67 7.26 -54.03
N PRO A 836 -24.63 6.32 -53.85
CA PRO A 836 -24.92 5.72 -52.54
C PRO A 836 -23.74 4.98 -51.88
N ALA A 837 -22.84 4.38 -52.66
CA ALA A 837 -21.68 3.66 -52.15
C ALA A 837 -20.70 4.59 -51.43
N ARG A 838 -20.36 5.71 -52.08
CA ARG A 838 -19.48 6.76 -51.53
C ARG A 838 -20.08 7.37 -50.26
N ARG A 839 -21.40 7.64 -50.25
CA ARG A 839 -22.08 8.21 -49.08
C ARG A 839 -21.98 7.29 -47.87
N ARG A 840 -22.33 6.00 -48.01
CA ARG A 840 -22.26 5.04 -46.88
C ARG A 840 -20.86 4.80 -46.33
N LEU A 841 -19.82 4.87 -47.16
CA LEU A 841 -18.44 4.81 -46.66
C LEU A 841 -18.10 6.02 -45.78
N LEU A 842 -18.49 7.22 -46.22
CA LEU A 842 -18.26 8.46 -45.47
C LEU A 842 -19.16 8.57 -44.22
N GLU A 843 -20.33 7.93 -44.24
CA GLU A 843 -21.28 7.76 -43.14
C GLU A 843 -20.65 6.90 -42.02
N TYR A 844 -20.31 5.64 -42.30
CA TYR A 844 -19.60 4.75 -41.36
C TYR A 844 -18.27 5.34 -40.86
N ALA A 845 -17.54 6.06 -41.72
CA ALA A 845 -16.28 6.70 -41.35
C ALA A 845 -16.47 7.85 -40.36
N ARG A 846 -17.55 8.64 -40.49
CA ARG A 846 -17.90 9.69 -39.51
C ARG A 846 -18.32 9.07 -38.19
N GLU A 847 -19.23 8.09 -38.21
CA GLU A 847 -19.65 7.35 -37.01
C GLU A 847 -18.44 6.82 -36.23
N SER A 848 -17.45 6.25 -36.92
CA SER A 848 -16.22 5.74 -36.28
C SER A 848 -15.31 6.85 -35.73
N VAL A 849 -15.22 8.01 -36.39
CA VAL A 849 -14.47 9.19 -35.90
C VAL A 849 -15.19 9.90 -34.76
N GLU A 850 -16.51 9.77 -34.69
CA GLU A 850 -17.39 10.25 -33.62
C GLU A 850 -17.27 9.35 -32.37
N THR A 851 -17.26 8.03 -32.51
CA THR A 851 -16.93 7.08 -31.41
C THR A 851 -15.55 7.38 -30.80
N VAL A 852 -14.52 7.58 -31.63
CA VAL A 852 -13.18 7.98 -31.16
C VAL A 852 -13.19 9.38 -30.54
N GLY A 853 -14.06 10.29 -31.01
CA GLY A 853 -14.29 11.60 -30.40
C GLY A 853 -14.82 11.50 -28.98
N HIS A 854 -15.87 10.70 -28.76
CA HIS A 854 -16.42 10.47 -27.42
C HIS A 854 -15.40 9.86 -26.45
N TRP A 855 -14.56 8.93 -26.91
CA TRP A 855 -13.45 8.42 -26.11
C TRP A 855 -12.41 9.50 -25.79
N VAL A 856 -11.99 10.31 -26.76
CA VAL A 856 -11.06 11.43 -26.54
C VAL A 856 -11.60 12.41 -25.50
N ASP A 857 -12.87 12.79 -25.59
CA ASP A 857 -13.48 13.77 -24.67
C ASP A 857 -13.72 13.16 -23.28
N ALA A 858 -14.06 11.87 -23.18
CA ALA A 858 -14.19 11.16 -21.90
C ALA A 858 -12.83 10.99 -21.19
N THR A 859 -11.78 10.56 -21.91
CA THR A 859 -10.43 10.42 -21.36
C THR A 859 -9.80 11.77 -21.01
N ARG A 860 -10.20 12.85 -21.70
CA ARG A 860 -9.88 14.23 -21.27
C ARG A 860 -10.60 14.62 -19.99
N LYS A 861 -11.89 14.31 -19.84
CA LYS A 861 -12.62 14.50 -18.58
C LYS A 861 -11.95 13.74 -17.42
N VAL A 862 -11.43 12.53 -17.67
CA VAL A 862 -10.62 11.80 -16.66
C VAL A 862 -9.39 12.63 -16.29
N ALA A 863 -8.53 13.01 -17.24
CA ALA A 863 -7.32 13.80 -16.96
C ALA A 863 -7.60 15.17 -16.31
N GLU A 864 -8.71 15.84 -16.67
CA GLU A 864 -9.17 17.08 -16.03
C GLU A 864 -9.63 16.84 -14.58
N THR A 865 -10.33 15.72 -14.32
CA THR A 865 -10.78 15.34 -12.96
C THR A 865 -9.61 14.87 -12.09
N GLU A 866 -8.62 14.19 -12.67
CA GLU A 866 -7.35 13.87 -12.04
C GLU A 866 -6.62 15.17 -11.66
N ALA A 867 -6.42 16.11 -12.59
CA ALA A 867 -5.75 17.39 -12.33
C ALA A 867 -6.46 18.26 -11.26
N ASP A 868 -7.80 18.37 -11.30
CA ASP A 868 -8.58 19.11 -10.30
C ASP A 868 -8.46 18.51 -8.89
N ALA A 869 -8.16 17.21 -8.78
CA ALA A 869 -7.92 16.51 -7.53
C ALA A 869 -6.42 16.46 -7.12
N GLU A 870 -5.50 16.43 -8.09
CA GLU A 870 -4.04 16.55 -7.92
C GLU A 870 -3.66 17.87 -7.27
N ALA A 871 -4.46 18.92 -7.51
CA ALA A 871 -4.34 20.24 -6.89
C ALA A 871 -4.31 20.23 -5.34
N TRP A 872 -4.51 19.08 -4.67
CA TRP A 872 -4.02 18.92 -3.29
C TRP A 872 -3.68 17.50 -2.80
N ILE A 873 -4.29 16.43 -3.33
CA ILE A 873 -4.20 15.07 -2.75
C ILE A 873 -4.09 13.93 -3.79
N ALA A 874 -4.55 14.09 -5.04
CA ALA A 874 -4.97 12.93 -5.82
C ALA A 874 -3.90 11.90 -6.21
N GLY A 875 -2.69 12.26 -6.64
CA GLY A 875 -1.71 11.26 -7.11
C GLY A 875 -1.59 10.04 -6.17
N PRO A 876 -1.14 10.24 -4.91
CA PRO A 876 -1.10 9.19 -3.89
C PRO A 876 -2.46 8.53 -3.57
N LEU A 877 -3.58 9.23 -3.70
CA LEU A 877 -4.93 8.68 -3.46
C LEU A 877 -5.44 7.82 -4.62
N THR A 878 -5.10 8.18 -5.86
CA THR A 878 -5.37 7.43 -7.08
C THR A 878 -4.48 6.19 -7.15
N ASP A 879 -3.20 6.31 -6.80
CA ASP A 879 -2.28 5.18 -6.63
C ASP A 879 -2.79 4.21 -5.56
N LEU A 880 -3.22 4.74 -4.40
CA LEU A 880 -3.84 3.95 -3.34
C LEU A 880 -5.13 3.28 -3.80
N ARG A 881 -6.00 3.96 -4.56
CA ARG A 881 -7.22 3.38 -5.13
C ARG A 881 -6.88 2.23 -6.08
N HIS A 882 -5.95 2.42 -7.03
CA HIS A 882 -5.51 1.37 -7.94
C HIS A 882 -4.93 0.17 -7.19
N ALA A 883 -4.09 0.40 -6.19
CA ALA A 883 -3.51 -0.67 -5.38
C ALA A 883 -4.57 -1.46 -4.57
N LEU A 884 -5.54 -0.77 -3.97
CA LEU A 884 -6.63 -1.41 -3.21
C LEU A 884 -7.63 -2.15 -4.12
N LEU A 885 -7.83 -1.70 -5.36
CA LEU A 885 -8.65 -2.39 -6.35
C LEU A 885 -7.92 -3.59 -6.98
N ALA A 886 -6.59 -3.58 -7.07
CA ALA A 886 -5.79 -4.72 -7.49
C ALA A 886 -5.82 -5.86 -6.44
N ASP A 887 -5.53 -5.55 -5.17
CA ASP A 887 -5.53 -6.54 -4.07
C ASP A 887 -6.89 -7.23 -3.86
N ARG A 888 -7.98 -6.58 -4.32
CA ARG A 888 -9.38 -6.99 -4.12
C ARG A 888 -9.64 -8.46 -4.44
N VAL A 889 -9.26 -8.91 -5.63
CA VAL A 889 -9.66 -10.23 -6.15
C VAL A 889 -9.01 -11.36 -5.35
N ASP A 890 -7.78 -11.15 -4.88
CA ASP A 890 -7.06 -12.12 -4.07
C ASP A 890 -7.56 -12.12 -2.61
N ALA A 891 -7.87 -10.95 -2.04
CA ALA A 891 -8.50 -10.84 -0.72
C ALA A 891 -9.91 -11.47 -0.68
N GLU A 892 -10.74 -11.25 -1.71
CA GLU A 892 -12.04 -11.93 -1.86
C GLU A 892 -11.86 -13.46 -1.97
N ARG A 893 -10.83 -13.93 -2.71
CA ARG A 893 -10.49 -15.37 -2.83
C ARG A 893 -9.92 -15.95 -1.52
N GLU A 894 -9.24 -15.17 -0.70
CA GLU A 894 -8.77 -15.58 0.63
C GLU A 894 -9.92 -15.77 1.61
N LEU A 895 -10.81 -14.78 1.71
CA LEU A 895 -11.96 -14.84 2.61
C LEU A 895 -12.92 -15.97 2.21
N ALA A 896 -13.13 -16.19 0.90
CA ALA A 896 -13.86 -17.36 0.40
C ALA A 896 -13.19 -18.71 0.77
N ARG A 897 -11.84 -18.78 0.75
CA ARG A 897 -11.09 -19.96 1.21
C ARG A 897 -11.28 -20.20 2.71
N VAL A 898 -11.33 -19.15 3.54
CA VAL A 898 -11.61 -19.29 4.99
C VAL A 898 -13.01 -19.86 5.20
N VAL A 899 -14.04 -19.26 4.59
CA VAL A 899 -15.44 -19.71 4.67
C VAL A 899 -15.60 -21.18 4.27
N ALA A 900 -14.85 -21.65 3.26
CA ALA A 900 -14.93 -23.02 2.76
C ALA A 900 -14.06 -24.05 3.50
N ARG A 901 -13.14 -23.62 4.40
CA ARG A 901 -12.15 -24.53 5.05
C ARG A 901 -12.13 -24.48 6.56
N THR A 902 -12.62 -23.42 7.21
CA THR A 902 -12.65 -23.36 8.68
C THR A 902 -13.70 -24.32 9.25
N GLY A 903 -13.35 -24.97 10.36
CA GLY A 903 -14.30 -25.76 11.16
C GLY A 903 -15.05 -24.93 12.21
N ASP A 904 -14.68 -23.66 12.41
CA ASP A 904 -15.36 -22.75 13.32
C ASP A 904 -16.42 -21.90 12.57
N PRO A 905 -17.72 -22.06 12.89
CA PRO A 905 -18.79 -21.28 12.26
C PRO A 905 -18.70 -19.78 12.54
N ILE A 906 -18.12 -19.35 13.67
CA ILE A 906 -18.00 -17.93 14.01
C ILE A 906 -16.96 -17.27 13.11
N THR A 907 -15.79 -17.88 12.91
CA THR A 907 -14.79 -17.47 11.92
C THR A 907 -15.33 -17.52 10.49
N ALA A 908 -16.14 -18.53 10.13
CA ALA A 908 -16.78 -18.57 8.81
C ALA A 908 -17.73 -17.37 8.60
N GLY A 909 -18.58 -17.08 9.58
CA GLY A 909 -19.47 -15.92 9.58
C GLY A 909 -18.71 -14.60 9.51
N ALA A 910 -17.66 -14.45 10.32
CA ALA A 910 -16.80 -13.27 10.34
C ALA A 910 -16.06 -13.05 9.02
N ALA A 911 -15.50 -14.11 8.40
CA ALA A 911 -14.85 -14.02 7.10
C ALA A 911 -15.81 -13.60 5.98
N LYS A 912 -17.05 -14.11 6.00
CA LYS A 912 -18.10 -13.71 5.05
C LYS A 912 -18.53 -12.25 5.25
N ALA A 913 -18.80 -11.84 6.49
CA ALA A 913 -19.14 -10.45 6.82
C ALA A 913 -18.00 -9.47 6.50
N ALA A 914 -16.75 -9.88 6.69
CA ALA A 914 -15.58 -9.11 6.32
C ALA A 914 -15.47 -8.94 4.80
N ALA A 915 -15.67 -10.01 4.03
CA ALA A 915 -15.68 -9.94 2.57
C ALA A 915 -16.76 -8.94 2.09
N ASP A 916 -17.99 -9.08 2.54
CA ASP A 916 -19.10 -8.21 2.10
C ASP A 916 -18.87 -6.74 2.49
N SER A 917 -18.33 -6.48 3.69
CA SER A 917 -17.98 -5.10 4.11
C SER A 917 -16.81 -4.50 3.32
N LEU A 918 -15.76 -5.28 3.05
CA LEU A 918 -14.60 -4.83 2.27
C LEU A 918 -14.99 -4.58 0.81
N THR A 919 -15.71 -5.50 0.18
CA THR A 919 -16.35 -5.34 -1.14
C THR A 919 -17.19 -4.06 -1.19
N ALA A 920 -18.08 -3.85 -0.22
CA ALA A 920 -18.92 -2.66 -0.12
C ALA A 920 -18.16 -1.37 0.27
N THR A 921 -16.87 -1.46 0.59
CA THR A 921 -16.00 -0.33 0.95
C THR A 921 -15.08 0.06 -0.21
N LEU A 922 -14.51 -0.94 -0.90
CA LEU A 922 -13.79 -0.74 -2.17
C LEU A 922 -14.70 -0.14 -3.24
N ASN A 923 -15.98 -0.56 -3.29
CA ASN A 923 -16.98 0.06 -4.15
C ASN A 923 -17.14 1.58 -3.87
N LEU A 924 -16.88 2.08 -2.66
CA LEU A 924 -16.94 3.53 -2.38
C LEU A 924 -15.75 4.29 -2.96
N LEU A 925 -14.57 3.65 -2.98
CA LEU A 925 -13.38 4.17 -3.66
C LEU A 925 -13.58 4.11 -5.19
N ASP A 926 -14.32 3.13 -5.68
CA ASP A 926 -14.75 3.01 -7.07
C ASP A 926 -16.05 3.78 -7.40
N GLY A 927 -16.36 4.80 -6.59
CA GLY A 927 -17.39 5.79 -6.87
C GLY A 927 -18.86 5.36 -6.72
N PHE A 928 -19.16 4.12 -6.31
CA PHE A 928 -20.53 3.69 -6.08
C PHE A 928 -21.12 4.44 -4.87
N PRO A 929 -22.19 5.24 -5.05
CA PRO A 929 -22.71 6.10 -3.99
C PRO A 929 -23.45 5.28 -2.91
N LEU A 930 -23.36 5.75 -1.66
CA LEU A 930 -24.12 5.18 -0.54
C LEU A 930 -25.62 5.54 -0.67
N THR A 931 -26.47 4.51 -0.68
CA THR A 931 -27.92 4.66 -0.86
C THR A 931 -28.70 4.48 0.45
N GLY A 932 -29.87 5.14 0.51
CA GLY A 932 -30.78 5.12 1.66
C GLY A 932 -30.43 6.11 2.78
N PRO A 933 -31.38 6.39 3.69
CA PRO A 933 -31.16 7.25 4.85
C PRO A 933 -30.24 6.58 5.89
N GLU A 934 -29.54 7.39 6.69
CA GLU A 934 -28.78 6.89 7.85
C GLU A 934 -29.73 6.56 9.01
N PRO A 935 -29.76 5.32 9.53
CA PRO A 935 -30.54 4.98 10.72
C PRO A 935 -29.85 5.49 12.01
N ALA A 936 -30.61 5.62 13.10
CA ALA A 936 -30.04 6.02 14.38
C ALA A 936 -29.19 4.89 15.00
N PRO A 937 -28.10 5.19 15.75
CA PRO A 937 -27.27 4.18 16.40
C PRO A 937 -28.05 3.18 17.26
N GLU A 938 -29.03 3.67 18.02
CA GLU A 938 -29.93 2.86 18.84
C GLU A 938 -30.73 1.84 18.00
N THR A 939 -31.16 2.23 16.79
CA THR A 939 -31.97 1.38 15.90
C THR A 939 -31.17 0.36 15.08
N VAL A 940 -29.83 0.48 15.02
CA VAL A 940 -28.96 -0.49 14.33
C VAL A 940 -28.73 -1.75 15.16
N LEU A 941 -28.84 -1.66 16.49
CA LEU A 941 -28.61 -2.75 17.44
C LEU A 941 -29.88 -3.19 18.17
N ALA A 942 -30.95 -2.39 18.13
CA ALA A 942 -32.26 -2.83 18.54
C ALA A 942 -32.72 -3.97 17.61
N ALA A 943 -32.77 -5.19 18.13
CA ALA A 943 -33.36 -6.31 17.42
C ALA A 943 -34.78 -5.93 16.96
N ALA A 944 -35.06 -6.14 15.67
CA ALA A 944 -36.38 -5.87 15.11
C ALA A 944 -37.44 -6.65 15.93
N PRO A 945 -38.60 -6.05 16.25
CA PRO A 945 -39.63 -6.71 17.04
C PRO A 945 -39.98 -8.06 16.40
N THR A 946 -39.83 -9.14 17.17
CA THR A 946 -39.66 -10.51 16.66
C THR A 946 -40.94 -11.19 16.17
N ASP A 947 -41.94 -10.40 15.77
CA ASP A 947 -43.29 -10.81 15.34
C ASP A 947 -43.30 -11.75 14.11
N SER A 948 -42.15 -11.97 13.45
CA SER A 948 -41.99 -12.88 12.32
C SER A 948 -41.10 -14.11 12.59
N ILE A 949 -40.50 -14.26 13.78
CA ILE A 949 -39.75 -15.47 14.13
C ILE A 949 -40.68 -16.44 14.87
N ALA A 950 -41.19 -17.45 14.15
CA ALA A 950 -41.94 -18.53 14.75
C ALA A 950 -41.07 -19.24 15.82
N PRO A 951 -41.61 -19.54 17.01
CA PRO A 951 -40.80 -19.98 18.14
C PRO A 951 -40.15 -21.34 17.88
N VAL A 952 -38.82 -21.37 17.83
CA VAL A 952 -38.00 -22.59 17.73
C VAL A 952 -37.89 -23.24 19.11
N ASP A 953 -39.03 -23.67 19.67
CA ASP A 953 -39.09 -24.32 20.98
C ASP A 953 -40.25 -25.32 21.08
N ARG A 954 -40.02 -26.53 20.53
CA ARG A 954 -40.60 -27.83 20.95
C ARG A 954 -40.15 -28.99 20.05
N VAL A 955 -38.95 -29.52 20.29
CA VAL A 955 -38.52 -30.83 19.77
C VAL A 955 -37.91 -31.69 20.88
N VAL A 956 -38.54 -31.68 22.05
CA VAL A 956 -38.33 -32.67 23.13
C VAL A 956 -39.70 -33.07 23.70
N SER A 957 -39.91 -34.37 23.92
CA SER A 957 -41.11 -34.99 24.53
C SER A 957 -42.40 -35.07 23.68
N ALA A 958 -42.52 -36.08 22.81
CA ALA A 958 -43.78 -36.84 22.58
C ALA A 958 -43.54 -38.20 21.88
N ASP A 959 -44.01 -39.28 22.51
CA ASP A 959 -44.31 -40.64 22.04
C ASP A 959 -43.63 -41.30 20.83
N ALA A 960 -43.04 -42.48 21.10
CA ALA A 960 -42.79 -43.52 20.11
C ALA A 960 -43.97 -44.52 20.06
N ALA A 961 -44.82 -44.47 19.01
CA ALA A 961 -45.87 -45.48 18.79
C ALA A 961 -46.39 -45.63 17.33
N THR A 962 -45.83 -46.61 16.60
CA THR A 962 -46.53 -47.49 15.60
C THR A 962 -47.06 -46.94 14.25
N ALA A 963 -46.76 -47.67 13.16
CA ALA A 963 -47.46 -47.77 11.84
C ALA A 963 -47.63 -46.50 10.97
N GLY A 964 -47.25 -46.42 9.69
CA GLY A 964 -46.99 -47.46 8.68
C GLY A 964 -47.61 -47.06 7.32
N GLY A 965 -46.84 -47.14 6.22
CA GLY A 965 -47.26 -46.78 4.86
C GLY A 965 -47.23 -45.26 4.56
N SER A 966 -47.28 -44.78 3.31
CA SER A 966 -47.13 -45.41 1.98
C SER A 966 -46.85 -44.29 0.96
N ALA A 967 -46.30 -44.59 -0.22
CA ALA A 967 -45.92 -43.58 -1.20
C ALA A 967 -47.11 -43.00 -2.01
N ALA A 968 -47.02 -41.72 -2.42
CA ALA A 968 -47.37 -41.30 -3.79
C ALA A 968 -46.86 -39.89 -4.15
N SER A 969 -46.54 -39.72 -5.44
CA SER A 969 -46.18 -38.50 -6.16
C SER A 969 -47.28 -37.42 -6.18
N GLY A 970 -46.88 -36.14 -6.35
CA GLY A 970 -47.80 -35.04 -6.68
C GLY A 970 -47.09 -33.70 -6.93
N SER A 971 -46.86 -33.33 -8.19
CA SER A 971 -46.34 -31.99 -8.56
C SER A 971 -47.43 -30.91 -8.48
N PRO A 972 -47.13 -29.68 -8.03
CA PRO A 972 -48.08 -28.57 -8.05
C PRO A 972 -48.26 -28.00 -9.48
N VAL A 973 -49.49 -27.62 -9.81
CA VAL A 973 -49.84 -26.96 -11.07
C VAL A 973 -49.85 -25.44 -10.89
N ILE A 974 -49.33 -24.71 -11.88
CA ILE A 974 -49.39 -23.24 -11.92
C ILE A 974 -50.83 -22.79 -12.20
N ALA A 975 -51.38 -21.95 -11.33
CA ALA A 975 -52.57 -21.14 -11.59
C ALA A 975 -52.42 -19.79 -10.87
N GLY A 976 -52.78 -18.69 -11.54
CA GLY A 976 -52.66 -17.34 -11.01
C GLY A 976 -53.89 -16.49 -11.27
N ALA A 977 -54.18 -15.62 -10.32
CA ALA A 977 -55.02 -14.41 -10.40
C ALA A 977 -54.42 -13.45 -9.35
N SER A 978 -54.22 -12.14 -9.56
CA SER A 978 -55.04 -11.14 -10.28
C SER A 978 -56.42 -10.95 -9.67
N GLU A 979 -56.47 -10.22 -8.57
CA GLU A 979 -57.64 -9.41 -8.23
C GLU A 979 -57.19 -8.04 -7.68
N VAL A 980 -58.09 -7.07 -7.76
CA VAL A 980 -57.89 -5.64 -7.47
C VAL A 980 -58.98 -5.20 -6.47
N SER A 981 -58.86 -4.01 -5.88
CA SER A 981 -59.76 -3.38 -4.89
C SER A 981 -59.39 -3.68 -3.43
N GLU A 982 -59.63 -2.80 -2.44
CA GLU A 982 -60.28 -1.47 -2.52
C GLU A 982 -59.76 -0.45 -1.46
N THR A 983 -60.29 0.76 -1.53
CA THR A 983 -59.86 1.97 -0.80
C THR A 983 -60.23 2.02 0.69
N SER A 984 -59.29 2.50 1.53
CA SER A 984 -59.54 3.37 2.70
C SER A 984 -58.21 3.94 3.23
N GLY A 985 -58.10 5.16 3.77
CA GLY A 985 -59.11 6.22 3.87
C GLY A 985 -58.99 7.05 5.16
N SER A 986 -58.12 8.06 5.21
CA SER A 986 -57.96 8.95 6.38
C SER A 986 -57.50 10.36 5.98
N HIS A 987 -58.20 11.40 6.47
CA HIS A 987 -57.76 12.80 6.39
C HIS A 987 -56.72 13.13 7.46
N GLU A 988 -55.80 14.05 7.15
CA GLU A 988 -55.54 15.32 7.87
C GLU A 988 -54.61 16.15 6.95
N ASP A 989 -55.11 17.21 6.31
CA ASP A 989 -55.27 18.58 6.82
C ASP A 989 -53.95 19.38 6.83
N THR A 990 -53.82 20.36 5.93
CA THR A 990 -52.88 21.48 6.10
C THR A 990 -53.29 22.68 5.26
N GLY A 991 -53.32 23.85 5.92
CA GLY A 991 -53.89 25.11 5.43
C GLY A 991 -53.41 25.62 4.07
N ALA A 992 -54.36 26.21 3.34
CA ALA A 992 -54.11 26.97 2.13
C ALA A 992 -53.66 28.42 2.44
N THR A 993 -52.76 28.95 1.61
CA THR A 993 -52.54 30.39 1.45
C THR A 993 -52.41 30.75 -0.03
N GLU A 994 -53.44 31.39 -0.58
CA GLU A 994 -53.39 31.98 -1.93
C GLU A 994 -52.55 33.27 -1.92
N VAL A 995 -51.65 33.42 -2.90
CA VAL A 995 -51.36 34.72 -3.53
C VAL A 995 -51.25 34.49 -5.04
N THR A 996 -51.84 35.39 -5.83
CA THR A 996 -52.17 35.17 -7.25
C THR A 996 -51.25 35.86 -8.25
N GLY A 997 -50.89 35.16 -9.34
CA GLY A 997 -50.53 35.74 -10.64
C GLY A 997 -49.02 35.94 -10.93
N ALA A 998 -48.58 35.93 -12.20
CA ALA A 998 -49.34 35.76 -13.45
C ALA A 998 -48.51 35.26 -14.66
N THR A 999 -49.11 34.31 -15.41
CA THR A 999 -49.10 34.11 -16.89
C THR A 999 -47.81 34.09 -17.73
N GLY A 1000 -47.61 32.99 -18.47
CA GLY A 1000 -46.72 32.84 -19.64
C GLY A 1000 -46.09 31.43 -19.71
N VAL A 1001 -46.71 30.40 -20.32
CA VAL A 1001 -46.85 30.13 -21.77
C VAL A 1001 -45.46 30.14 -22.45
N VAL A 1002 -44.90 29.00 -22.89
CA VAL A 1002 -45.32 28.16 -24.05
C VAL A 1002 -45.19 26.65 -23.77
N GLU A 1003 -45.97 25.82 -24.49
CA GLU A 1003 -45.98 24.34 -24.46
C GLU A 1003 -44.96 23.71 -25.44
N GLY A 1004 -44.57 22.44 -25.22
CA GLY A 1004 -43.91 21.63 -26.26
C GLY A 1004 -43.09 20.43 -25.76
N ASP A 1005 -43.73 19.25 -25.68
CA ASP A 1005 -43.09 17.93 -25.47
C ASP A 1005 -43.71 16.91 -26.46
N PRO A 1006 -43.11 15.72 -26.70
CA PRO A 1006 -42.78 15.32 -28.08
C PRO A 1006 -43.80 14.41 -28.80
N GLU A 1007 -43.79 14.48 -30.14
CA GLU A 1007 -44.44 13.50 -31.01
C GLU A 1007 -43.68 12.17 -31.03
N SER A 1008 -44.32 11.09 -30.57
CA SER A 1008 -43.90 9.72 -30.92
C SER A 1008 -44.54 9.31 -32.26
N THR A 1009 -43.74 8.78 -33.18
CA THR A 1009 -44.25 8.19 -34.43
C THR A 1009 -44.00 6.68 -34.43
N ALA A 1010 -45.08 5.91 -34.35
CA ALA A 1010 -45.03 4.45 -34.38
C ALA A 1010 -45.06 3.91 -35.82
N GLY A 1011 -44.26 2.88 -36.08
CA GLY A 1011 -44.35 2.09 -37.31
C GLY A 1011 -43.40 0.89 -37.29
N GLY A 1012 -43.81 -0.33 -37.61
CA GLY A 1012 -45.16 -0.76 -37.98
C GLY A 1012 -45.16 -1.91 -38.97
N GLY A 1013 -44.82 -3.11 -38.51
CA GLY A 1013 -44.77 -4.34 -39.32
C GLY A 1013 -43.35 -4.91 -39.47
N GLY A 1014 -43.17 -6.22 -39.63
CA GLY A 1014 -44.20 -7.27 -39.59
C GLY A 1014 -43.79 -8.49 -40.42
N GLU A 1015 -43.90 -9.68 -39.81
CA GLU A 1015 -43.58 -10.99 -40.42
C GLU A 1015 -42.10 -11.18 -40.81
N GLY A 1016 -41.51 -12.37 -40.83
CA GLY A 1016 -41.97 -13.68 -40.36
C GLY A 1016 -40.95 -14.74 -40.78
N GLY A 1017 -40.51 -15.61 -39.86
CA GLY A 1017 -39.44 -16.58 -40.17
C GLY A 1017 -39.07 -17.50 -39.02
N ALA A 1018 -39.71 -18.68 -38.97
CA ALA A 1018 -39.20 -19.82 -38.21
C ALA A 1018 -38.32 -20.70 -39.12
N LEU A 1019 -37.74 -21.77 -38.54
CA LEU A 1019 -36.71 -22.66 -39.10
C LEU A 1019 -35.29 -22.03 -39.08
N GLY A 1020 -34.23 -22.71 -38.63
CA GLY A 1020 -34.18 -23.98 -37.90
C GLY A 1020 -32.98 -24.86 -38.27
N GLY A 1021 -32.39 -25.53 -37.27
CA GLY A 1021 -31.39 -26.59 -37.45
C GLY A 1021 -29.96 -26.09 -37.68
N GLY A 1022 -29.05 -26.44 -36.76
CA GLY A 1022 -27.61 -26.26 -36.95
C GLY A 1022 -26.92 -27.51 -37.52
N ARG A 1023 -25.84 -27.31 -38.27
CA ARG A 1023 -24.72 -28.24 -38.42
C ARG A 1023 -23.53 -27.50 -39.03
N GLY A 1024 -22.32 -27.76 -38.52
CA GLY A 1024 -21.09 -27.07 -38.91
C GLY A 1024 -20.27 -27.84 -39.97
N ILE A 1025 -18.95 -27.78 -39.80
CA ILE A 1025 -17.88 -28.22 -40.73
C ILE A 1025 -17.64 -27.19 -41.85
N GLY A 1026 -16.40 -26.69 -41.91
CA GLY A 1026 -15.90 -25.64 -42.80
C GLY A 1026 -14.56 -25.13 -42.28
#